data_AF-A0A7N2KPJ2-F1
#
_entry.id   AF-A0A7N2KPJ2-F1
#
_cell.length_a   1.000
_cell.length_b   1.000
_cell.length_c   1.000
_cell.angle_alpha   90.00
_cell.angle_beta   90.00
_cell.angle_gamma   90.00
#
_symmetry.space_group_name_H-M   'P 1'
#
loop_
_entity.id
_entity.type
_entity.pdbx_description
1 polymer ?
#
loop_
_entity_poly.entity_id
_entity_poly.type
_entity_poly.pdbx_seq_one_letter_code
_entity_poly.pdbx_strand_id
1 'polypeptide(L)'
;MSLVAGGVVGAAFGEGFAILHDTVKNVIGQAIMFKSVFEDLSATLESLESLVKEIRQLNLALDLPEKEIERLVKLMKKGAKMVDKCSKIQPYKIFSKAYYALKIKELNEAIEKFCKVDLQAQIGRTTLQTLVAVNDIRERMNNLNSDIRMRFGLRTLSVSRPRDYIVGLGLPLKELKMELKKKEEQVLLLTALGGCGKTTLVKMLCWDNEIRESIIDEFKFNIPNYKIVVTSRTAFPKFKSKYNLNPLGPEDAMSLFCRSASFKDMSSYFSKEQIEKIVRGCGGLPIALKVIGGSLRGRPVEVWQSTLMRWSDDGHSIFKSDKEVLARLEKSLEFSDEKSILKEYFMDLGSFPEDRRIPATAPIDLWTELHEPNQNDVHVTADLHELTTRNLASLVMTRKDVSAVSNCYNEDCVTQHDVLRDLAIHLSSQEPITERERLIVDISGNKLPNWWIKQEQQLINARLLSISTDELFSSSWCNIQAPKVEALVLNFQTRNYTLPEFLEKMAELKVIIITNYGFFPAELSNFQLLKSLPNLKRIRLEKISIPSLCNAPVPLRSVKKISLFMRNIGQAFGNSTIQVSDSLPSLMEINIDYCNDLVELPTWLCEVLSLEKLSITNCHKLSALPEGIGNLVNLEVLRFRSCTELSELPESIRSLHKLHILDISDCLSIIWLSKHIGELHNLKELHMKSA
;
A
#
# COMPACT_ATOMS: atom_id res chain seq x y z
N MET A 1 9.15 -9.61 -11.55
CA MET A 1 9.63 -10.84 -12.23
C MET A 1 11.05 -11.29 -11.81
N SER A 2 11.75 -10.64 -10.87
CA SER A 2 13.18 -10.92 -10.62
C SER A 2 13.51 -11.88 -9.47
N LEU A 3 12.62 -12.13 -8.50
CA LEU A 3 13.01 -12.87 -7.28
C LEU A 3 13.19 -14.40 -7.47
N VAL A 4 12.43 -15.04 -8.37
CA VAL A 4 12.52 -16.50 -8.56
C VAL A 4 13.80 -16.88 -9.32
N ALA A 5 14.30 -16.00 -10.19
CA ALA A 5 15.54 -16.24 -10.93
C ALA A 5 16.79 -16.00 -10.05
N GLY A 6 16.75 -15.05 -9.11
CA GLY A 6 17.89 -14.72 -8.24
C GLY A 6 18.39 -15.86 -7.35
N GLY A 7 17.49 -16.70 -6.82
CA GLY A 7 17.88 -17.88 -6.02
C GLY A 7 18.54 -18.98 -6.86
N VAL A 8 18.12 -19.14 -8.12
CA VAL A 8 18.70 -20.11 -9.07
C VAL A 8 20.15 -19.72 -9.39
N VAL A 9 20.42 -18.42 -9.52
CA VAL A 9 21.73 -17.89 -9.88
C VAL A 9 22.75 -18.05 -8.74
N GLY A 10 22.35 -17.81 -7.49
CA GLY A 10 23.20 -18.06 -6.32
C GLY A 10 23.53 -19.55 -6.13
N ALA A 11 22.55 -20.43 -6.37
CA ALA A 11 22.75 -21.87 -6.35
C ALA A 11 23.72 -22.35 -7.46
N ALA A 12 23.55 -21.84 -8.70
CA ALA A 12 24.40 -22.18 -9.84
C ALA A 12 25.87 -21.74 -9.64
N PHE A 13 26.09 -20.56 -9.05
CA PHE A 13 27.42 -20.09 -8.64
C PHE A 13 28.05 -21.05 -7.63
N GLY A 14 27.29 -21.41 -6.59
CA GLY A 14 27.72 -22.40 -5.61
C GLY A 14 28.12 -23.72 -6.26
N GLU A 15 27.28 -24.29 -7.13
CA GLU A 15 27.56 -25.57 -7.79
C GLU A 15 28.83 -25.52 -8.66
N GLY A 16 29.01 -24.46 -9.45
CA GLY A 16 30.20 -24.25 -10.27
C GLY A 16 31.50 -24.17 -9.44
N PHE A 17 31.42 -23.54 -8.27
CA PHE A 17 32.55 -23.42 -7.34
C PHE A 17 32.98 -24.78 -6.77
N ALA A 18 32.03 -25.60 -6.32
CA ALA A 18 32.34 -26.93 -5.76
C ALA A 18 33.01 -27.85 -6.79
N ILE A 19 32.52 -27.86 -8.03
CA ILE A 19 33.12 -28.67 -9.11
C ILE A 19 34.60 -28.31 -9.32
N LEU A 20 34.94 -27.02 -9.34
CA LEU A 20 36.31 -26.57 -9.53
C LEU A 20 37.18 -26.92 -8.32
N HIS A 21 36.71 -26.63 -7.10
CA HIS A 21 37.42 -26.88 -5.86
C HIS A 21 37.77 -28.36 -5.67
N ASP A 22 36.81 -29.26 -5.88
CA ASP A 22 37.03 -30.70 -5.71
C ASP A 22 37.99 -31.25 -6.77
N THR A 23 37.91 -30.74 -8.01
CA THR A 23 38.82 -31.13 -9.09
C THR A 23 40.26 -30.70 -8.79
N VAL A 24 40.47 -29.49 -8.27
CA VAL A 24 41.80 -28.99 -7.90
C VAL A 24 42.40 -29.83 -6.77
N LYS A 25 41.63 -30.09 -5.69
CA LYS A 25 42.10 -30.93 -4.57
C LYS A 25 42.54 -32.33 -5.00
N ASN A 26 41.83 -32.95 -5.94
CA ASN A 26 42.15 -34.29 -6.41
C ASN A 26 43.41 -34.34 -7.32
N VAL A 27 43.75 -33.24 -8.00
CA VAL A 27 44.80 -33.23 -9.04
C VAL A 27 46.15 -32.71 -8.55
N ILE A 28 46.21 -31.95 -7.44
CA ILE A 28 47.45 -31.36 -6.89
C ILE A 28 48.57 -32.40 -6.70
N GLY A 29 48.23 -33.62 -6.28
CA GLY A 29 49.22 -34.69 -6.08
C GLY A 29 49.67 -35.43 -7.35
N GLN A 30 48.88 -35.36 -8.44
CA GLN A 30 49.12 -36.13 -9.67
C GLN A 30 49.86 -35.31 -10.74
N ALA A 31 49.68 -33.98 -10.73
CA ALA A 31 50.20 -33.08 -11.76
C ALA A 31 51.40 -32.26 -11.25
N ILE A 32 52.52 -32.95 -10.93
CA ILE A 32 53.74 -32.36 -10.33
C ILE A 32 54.24 -31.13 -11.11
N MET A 33 54.07 -31.12 -12.45
CA MET A 33 54.49 -30.00 -13.31
C MET A 33 53.71 -28.69 -13.11
N PHE A 34 52.52 -28.72 -12.51
CA PHE A 34 51.65 -27.56 -12.29
C PHE A 34 51.44 -27.24 -10.81
N LYS A 35 52.20 -27.90 -9.92
CA LYS A 35 52.02 -27.87 -8.47
C LYS A 35 51.87 -26.46 -7.90
N SER A 36 52.77 -25.54 -8.23
CA SER A 36 52.72 -24.17 -7.71
C SER A 36 51.44 -23.41 -8.11
N VAL A 37 50.98 -23.58 -9.36
CA VAL A 37 49.80 -22.87 -9.88
C VAL A 37 48.51 -23.46 -9.29
N PHE A 38 48.50 -24.76 -9.01
CA PHE A 38 47.36 -25.39 -8.32
C PHE A 38 47.33 -25.09 -6.83
N GLU A 39 48.48 -24.94 -6.18
CA GLU A 39 48.57 -24.47 -4.79
C GLU A 39 48.01 -23.04 -4.65
N ASP A 40 48.34 -22.13 -5.56
CA ASP A 40 47.80 -20.76 -5.59
C ASP A 40 46.27 -20.73 -5.79
N LEU A 41 45.76 -21.52 -6.74
CA LEU A 41 44.32 -21.62 -6.98
C LEU A 41 43.60 -22.29 -5.81
N SER A 42 44.19 -23.31 -5.18
CA SER A 42 43.63 -23.98 -4.00
C SER A 42 43.53 -23.01 -2.83
N ALA A 43 44.59 -22.26 -2.53
CA ALA A 43 44.59 -21.26 -1.46
C ALA A 43 43.52 -20.18 -1.70
N THR A 44 43.34 -19.75 -2.94
CA THR A 44 42.30 -18.79 -3.32
C THR A 44 40.91 -19.37 -3.07
N LEU A 45 40.64 -20.61 -3.49
CA LEU A 45 39.35 -21.26 -3.28
C LEU A 45 39.07 -21.53 -1.79
N GLU A 46 40.06 -21.94 -0.99
CA GLU A 46 39.91 -22.14 0.45
C GLU A 46 39.56 -20.83 1.18
N SER A 47 40.17 -19.71 0.77
CA SER A 47 39.84 -18.39 1.33
C SER A 47 38.40 -17.93 1.04
N LEU A 48 37.74 -18.51 0.04
CA LEU A 48 36.40 -18.15 -0.42
C LEU A 48 35.31 -19.11 0.07
N GLU A 49 35.68 -20.22 0.70
CA GLU A 49 34.76 -21.28 1.11
C GLU A 49 33.69 -20.78 2.12
N SER A 50 34.09 -19.95 3.07
CA SER A 50 33.17 -19.34 4.06
C SER A 50 32.12 -18.45 3.40
N LEU A 51 32.54 -17.62 2.45
CA LEU A 51 31.70 -16.66 1.75
C LEU A 51 30.74 -17.34 0.75
N VAL A 52 31.18 -18.40 0.06
CA VAL A 52 30.30 -19.21 -0.80
C VAL A 52 29.27 -19.98 0.03
N LYS A 53 29.65 -20.44 1.22
CA LYS A 53 28.72 -21.09 2.16
C LYS A 53 27.66 -20.12 2.66
N GLU A 54 28.01 -18.85 2.91
CA GLU A 54 27.04 -17.80 3.24
C GLU A 54 26.09 -17.50 2.07
N ILE A 55 26.59 -17.38 0.83
CA ILE A 55 25.75 -17.17 -0.36
C ILE A 55 24.74 -18.32 -0.53
N ARG A 56 25.18 -19.58 -0.33
CA ARG A 56 24.34 -20.78 -0.39
C ARG A 56 23.33 -20.86 0.75
N GLN A 57 23.73 -20.57 1.98
CA GLN A 57 22.86 -20.67 3.16
C GLN A 57 21.80 -19.57 3.20
N LEU A 58 22.14 -18.38 2.71
CA LEU A 58 21.29 -17.20 2.81
C LEU A 58 20.42 -16.96 1.57
N ASN A 59 20.53 -17.81 0.53
CA ASN A 59 19.85 -17.63 -0.77
C ASN A 59 19.93 -16.18 -1.28
N LEU A 60 21.09 -15.54 -1.07
CA LEU A 60 21.27 -14.12 -1.40
C LEU A 60 21.24 -13.96 -2.91
N ALA A 61 20.34 -13.10 -3.40
CA ALA A 61 20.40 -12.61 -4.77
C ALA A 61 21.70 -11.79 -4.91
N LEU A 62 22.58 -12.25 -5.78
CA LEU A 62 23.67 -11.42 -6.27
C LEU A 62 23.04 -10.40 -7.22
N ASP A 63 23.10 -9.12 -6.87
CA ASP A 63 22.42 -8.01 -7.59
C ASP A 63 23.19 -7.63 -8.87
N LEU A 64 23.58 -8.65 -9.63
CA LEU A 64 24.40 -8.59 -10.84
C LEU A 64 23.58 -9.09 -12.03
N PRO A 65 23.89 -8.67 -13.28
CA PRO A 65 23.26 -9.21 -14.46
C PRO A 65 23.45 -10.73 -14.51
N GLU A 66 22.37 -11.50 -14.71
CA GLU A 66 22.42 -12.99 -14.79
C GLU A 66 23.52 -13.49 -15.75
N LYS A 67 23.76 -12.72 -16.83
CA LYS A 67 24.79 -12.98 -17.84
C LYS A 67 26.22 -13.00 -17.28
N GLU A 68 26.53 -12.20 -16.26
CA GLU A 68 27.87 -12.14 -15.66
C GLU A 68 28.14 -13.34 -14.77
N ILE A 69 27.15 -13.74 -13.96
CA ILE A 69 27.24 -14.91 -13.09
C ILE A 69 27.26 -16.19 -13.94
N GLU A 70 26.44 -16.27 -14.99
CA GLU A 70 26.45 -17.40 -15.91
C GLU A 70 27.79 -17.53 -16.66
N ARG A 71 28.40 -16.40 -17.07
CA ARG A 71 29.76 -16.37 -17.63
C ARG A 71 30.78 -16.90 -16.64
N LEU A 72 30.69 -16.52 -15.37
CA LEU A 72 31.62 -16.94 -14.32
C LEU A 72 31.46 -18.44 -13.98
N VAL A 73 30.23 -18.93 -13.87
CA VAL A 73 29.93 -20.37 -13.69
C VAL A 73 30.48 -21.18 -14.87
N LYS A 74 30.30 -20.68 -16.10
CA LYS A 74 30.85 -21.30 -17.30
C LYS A 74 32.38 -21.29 -17.30
N LEU A 75 33.01 -20.24 -16.79
CA LEU A 75 34.46 -20.16 -16.58
C LEU A 75 34.94 -21.18 -15.55
N MET A 76 34.29 -21.31 -14.40
CA MET A 76 34.64 -22.31 -13.37
C MET A 76 34.53 -23.75 -13.91
N LYS A 77 33.43 -24.07 -14.60
CA LYS A 77 33.24 -25.38 -15.26
C LYS A 77 34.29 -25.64 -16.35
N LYS A 78 34.70 -24.61 -17.10
CA LYS A 78 35.79 -24.70 -18.08
C LYS A 78 37.15 -24.89 -17.41
N GLY A 79 37.37 -24.21 -16.27
CA GLY A 79 38.54 -24.33 -15.42
C GLY A 79 38.72 -25.75 -14.90
N ALA A 80 37.67 -26.38 -14.37
CA ALA A 80 37.71 -27.76 -13.90
C ALA A 80 38.15 -28.74 -15.01
N LYS A 81 37.62 -28.57 -16.23
CA LYS A 81 38.05 -29.36 -17.40
C LYS A 81 39.51 -29.12 -17.80
N MET A 82 40.04 -27.91 -17.59
CA MET A 82 41.45 -27.60 -17.85
C MET A 82 42.36 -28.24 -16.81
N VAL A 83 41.99 -28.16 -15.53
CA VAL A 83 42.70 -28.81 -14.41
C VAL A 83 42.76 -30.32 -14.63
N ASP A 84 41.66 -30.96 -15.00
CA ASP A 84 41.62 -32.41 -15.32
C ASP A 84 42.48 -32.77 -16.56
N LYS A 85 42.60 -31.87 -17.55
CA LYS A 85 43.51 -32.11 -18.69
C LYS A 85 44.97 -32.02 -18.29
N CYS A 86 45.32 -31.19 -17.30
CA CYS A 86 46.70 -31.01 -16.85
C CYS A 86 47.26 -32.26 -16.17
N SER A 87 46.43 -33.10 -15.55
CA SER A 87 46.85 -34.40 -14.98
C SER A 87 47.27 -35.43 -16.04
N LYS A 88 46.87 -35.24 -17.30
CA LYS A 88 47.09 -36.17 -18.42
C LYS A 88 48.28 -35.76 -19.32
N ILE A 89 48.98 -34.67 -18.99
CA ILE A 89 50.07 -34.13 -19.81
C ILE A 89 51.39 -34.82 -19.47
N GLN A 90 52.08 -35.33 -20.48
CA GLN A 90 53.37 -35.97 -20.30
C GLN A 90 54.50 -34.94 -19.98
N PRO A 91 55.48 -35.30 -19.13
CA PRO A 91 56.46 -34.38 -18.54
C PRO A 91 57.30 -33.54 -19.53
N TYR A 92 57.51 -34.00 -20.75
CA TYR A 92 58.41 -33.38 -21.72
C TYR A 92 57.73 -32.35 -22.66
N LYS A 93 56.41 -32.13 -22.57
CA LYS A 93 55.70 -31.13 -23.40
C LYS A 93 55.73 -29.71 -22.80
N ILE A 94 56.87 -29.04 -22.94
CA ILE A 94 57.14 -27.70 -22.39
C ILE A 94 56.15 -26.63 -22.89
N PHE A 95 55.79 -26.62 -24.17
CA PHE A 95 54.85 -25.64 -24.73
C PHE A 95 53.44 -25.76 -24.15
N SER A 96 52.95 -26.99 -23.91
CA SER A 96 51.66 -27.18 -23.26
C SER A 96 51.68 -26.75 -21.79
N LYS A 97 52.82 -26.89 -21.11
CA LYS A 97 52.98 -26.43 -19.72
C LYS A 97 52.79 -24.91 -19.61
N ALA A 98 53.47 -24.13 -20.46
CA ALA A 98 53.33 -22.68 -20.47
C ALA A 98 51.90 -22.22 -20.76
N TYR A 99 51.24 -22.85 -21.75
CA TYR A 99 49.87 -22.53 -22.15
C TYR A 99 48.85 -22.78 -21.03
N TYR A 100 48.87 -23.96 -20.40
CA TYR A 100 47.91 -24.30 -19.34
C TYR A 100 48.17 -23.52 -18.04
N ALA A 101 49.44 -23.28 -17.68
CA ALA A 101 49.78 -22.48 -16.51
C ALA A 101 49.25 -21.04 -16.64
N LEU A 102 49.37 -20.42 -17.82
CA LEU A 102 48.84 -19.08 -18.08
C LEU A 102 47.31 -19.04 -18.01
N LYS A 103 46.62 -20.05 -18.58
CA LYS A 103 45.16 -20.20 -18.51
C LYS A 103 44.62 -20.37 -17.09
N ILE A 104 45.32 -21.12 -16.24
CA ILE A 104 44.91 -21.32 -14.83
C ILE A 104 45.15 -20.04 -14.03
N LYS A 105 46.23 -19.30 -14.33
CA LYS A 105 46.49 -18.00 -13.71
C LYS A 105 45.40 -16.96 -14.06
N GLU A 106 45.01 -16.87 -15.33
CA GLU A 106 43.87 -16.02 -15.78
C GLU A 106 42.57 -16.37 -15.05
N LEU A 107 42.31 -17.66 -14.82
CA LEU A 107 41.14 -18.11 -14.07
C LEU A 107 41.20 -17.67 -12.61
N ASN A 108 42.36 -17.80 -11.97
CA ASN A 108 42.56 -17.41 -10.58
C ASN A 108 42.34 -15.90 -10.38
N GLU A 109 42.92 -15.07 -11.25
CA GLU A 109 42.77 -13.61 -11.22
C GLU A 109 41.30 -13.19 -11.43
N ALA A 110 40.56 -13.87 -12.31
CA ALA A 110 39.14 -13.59 -12.54
C ALA A 110 38.26 -13.94 -11.32
N ILE A 111 38.55 -15.05 -10.64
CA ILE A 111 37.85 -15.46 -9.41
C ILE A 111 38.17 -14.48 -8.27
N GLU A 112 39.42 -14.10 -8.12
CA GLU A 112 39.87 -13.18 -7.07
C GLU A 112 39.24 -11.79 -7.22
N LYS A 113 39.22 -11.24 -8.44
CA LYS A 113 38.57 -9.95 -8.74
C LYS A 113 37.10 -9.96 -8.38
N PHE A 114 36.37 -11.00 -8.78
CA PHE A 114 34.93 -11.13 -8.52
C PHE A 114 34.63 -11.18 -7.01
N CYS A 115 35.38 -11.99 -6.26
CA CYS A 115 35.10 -12.22 -4.85
C CYS A 115 35.61 -11.11 -3.92
N LYS A 116 36.79 -10.54 -4.19
CA LYS A 116 37.39 -9.53 -3.31
C LYS A 116 36.94 -8.10 -3.63
N VAL A 117 36.60 -7.79 -4.88
CA VAL A 117 36.25 -6.42 -5.30
C VAL A 117 34.74 -6.26 -5.46
N ASP A 118 34.12 -7.03 -6.36
CA ASP A 118 32.73 -6.78 -6.77
C ASP A 118 31.73 -7.20 -5.69
N LEU A 119 31.94 -8.37 -5.09
CA LEU A 119 31.01 -8.92 -4.10
C LEU A 119 31.09 -8.21 -2.74
N GLN A 120 32.30 -7.93 -2.22
CA GLN A 120 32.45 -7.22 -0.93
C GLN A 120 31.96 -5.77 -1.01
N ALA A 121 32.19 -5.08 -2.14
CA ALA A 121 31.67 -3.73 -2.36
C ALA A 121 30.14 -3.69 -2.40
N GLN A 122 29.48 -4.68 -3.03
CA GLN A 122 28.02 -4.78 -3.07
C GLN A 122 27.42 -5.14 -1.71
N ILE A 123 27.98 -6.10 -0.97
CA ILE A 123 27.53 -6.44 0.39
C ILE A 123 27.68 -5.21 1.30
N GLY A 124 28.78 -4.47 1.18
CA GLY A 124 28.98 -3.19 1.86
C GLY A 124 27.91 -2.16 1.51
N ARG A 125 27.58 -2.00 0.23
CA ARG A 125 26.60 -1.02 -0.26
C ARG A 125 25.17 -1.32 0.22
N THR A 126 24.70 -2.56 0.13
CA THR A 126 23.38 -2.96 0.62
C THR A 126 23.28 -2.83 2.14
N THR A 127 24.37 -3.17 2.84
CA THR A 127 24.45 -3.02 4.31
C THR A 127 24.41 -1.55 4.73
N LEU A 128 25.14 -0.68 4.03
CA LEU A 128 25.14 0.77 4.28
C LEU A 128 23.78 1.38 3.96
N GLN A 129 23.09 0.97 2.89
CA GLN A 129 21.75 1.45 2.58
C GLN A 129 20.72 1.09 3.66
N THR A 130 20.76 -0.16 4.17
CA THR A 130 19.89 -0.55 5.29
C THR A 130 20.25 0.20 6.58
N LEU A 131 21.55 0.38 6.86
CA LEU A 131 22.01 1.09 8.06
C LEU A 131 21.64 2.58 8.01
N VAL A 132 21.73 3.22 6.84
CA VAL A 132 21.30 4.59 6.60
C VAL A 132 19.79 4.71 6.78
N ALA A 133 18.98 3.80 6.25
CA ALA A 133 17.53 3.81 6.47
C ALA A 133 17.17 3.64 7.96
N VAL A 134 17.85 2.75 8.69
CA VAL A 134 17.64 2.56 10.14
C VAL A 134 18.10 3.77 10.95
N ASN A 135 19.20 4.41 10.56
CA ASN A 135 19.70 5.63 11.20
C ASN A 135 18.81 6.84 10.91
N ASP A 136 18.26 6.95 9.71
CA ASP A 136 17.26 7.97 9.34
C ASP A 136 15.96 7.78 10.15
N ILE A 137 15.47 6.53 10.29
CA ILE A 137 14.35 6.22 11.19
C ILE A 137 14.66 6.62 12.63
N ARG A 138 15.89 6.38 13.10
CA ARG A 138 16.35 6.75 14.45
C ARG A 138 16.41 8.27 14.64
N GLU A 139 16.95 9.02 13.68
CA GLU A 139 16.97 10.49 13.72
C GLU A 139 15.55 11.07 13.69
N ARG A 140 14.67 10.53 12.84
CA ARG A 140 13.27 10.94 12.77
C ARG A 140 12.52 10.66 14.07
N MET A 141 12.79 9.53 14.72
CA MET A 141 12.25 9.23 16.06
C MET A 141 12.76 10.22 17.12
N ASN A 142 14.03 10.59 17.07
CA ASN A 142 14.61 11.55 18.00
C ASN A 142 14.04 12.97 17.78
N ASN A 143 13.81 13.37 16.53
CA ASN A 143 13.16 14.64 16.17
C ASN A 143 11.66 14.67 16.48
N LEU A 144 10.97 13.51 16.42
CA LEU A 144 9.60 13.39 16.94
C LEU A 144 9.53 13.74 18.44
N ASN A 145 10.58 13.39 19.20
CA ASN A 145 10.63 13.56 20.64
C ASN A 145 10.74 15.04 21.08
N SER A 146 11.34 15.90 20.25
CA SER A 146 11.37 17.35 20.49
C SER A 146 10.06 18.04 20.08
N ASP A 147 9.43 17.62 18.98
CA ASP A 147 8.20 18.24 18.46
C ASP A 147 6.92 17.81 19.22
N ILE A 148 6.86 16.58 19.73
CA ILE A 148 5.72 16.09 20.54
C ILE A 148 5.57 16.91 21.83
N ARG A 149 6.68 17.40 22.40
CA ARG A 149 6.70 18.15 23.66
C ARG A 149 6.04 19.54 23.57
N MET A 150 5.86 20.08 22.37
CA MET A 150 5.40 21.47 22.19
C MET A 150 4.02 21.64 21.55
N ARG A 151 3.38 20.60 20.97
CA ARG A 151 2.16 20.82 20.13
C ARG A 151 1.00 19.82 20.22
N PHE A 152 1.10 18.70 20.94
CA PHE A 152 0.02 17.70 20.94
C PHE A 152 -0.64 17.56 22.33
N GLY A 153 -1.78 18.23 22.52
CA GLY A 153 -2.79 17.73 23.43
C GLY A 153 -3.25 16.35 22.94
N LEU A 154 -2.91 15.32 23.72
CA LEU A 154 -3.34 13.91 23.65
C LEU A 154 -4.28 13.51 22.49
N ARG A 155 -3.69 13.09 21.37
CA ARG A 155 -4.18 11.91 20.63
C ARG A 155 -3.00 10.96 20.45
N THR A 156 -3.03 9.87 21.21
CA THR A 156 -2.02 8.81 21.26
C THR A 156 -1.88 8.11 19.90
N LEU A 157 -0.63 7.81 19.50
CA LEU A 157 -0.28 6.79 18.51
C LEU A 157 -0.72 5.41 19.05
N SER A 158 -2.03 5.17 19.10
CA SER A 158 -2.60 3.92 19.59
C SER A 158 -2.65 2.90 18.46
N VAL A 159 -2.07 1.73 18.69
CA VAL A 159 -2.27 0.57 17.83
C VAL A 159 -3.75 0.23 17.89
N SER A 160 -4.46 0.19 16.75
CA SER A 160 -5.88 -0.16 16.73
C SER A 160 -6.10 -1.59 17.25
N ARG A 161 -7.05 -1.79 18.17
CA ARG A 161 -7.41 -3.13 18.66
C ARG A 161 -7.78 -4.04 17.48
N PRO A 162 -7.32 -5.30 17.44
CA PRO A 162 -7.79 -6.24 16.44
C PRO A 162 -9.31 -6.33 16.52
N ARG A 163 -10.02 -5.95 15.45
CA ARG A 163 -11.50 -5.97 15.37
C ARG A 163 -12.04 -7.31 14.86
N ASP A 164 -11.16 -8.14 14.31
CA ASP A 164 -11.52 -9.42 13.69
C ASP A 164 -11.63 -10.55 14.70
N TYR A 165 -12.41 -11.58 14.34
CA TYR A 165 -12.30 -12.89 14.97
C TYR A 165 -10.97 -13.54 14.60
N ILE A 166 -10.18 -13.88 15.61
CA ILE A 166 -8.83 -14.42 15.45
C ILE A 166 -8.81 -15.85 15.97
N VAL A 167 -8.21 -16.73 15.19
CA VAL A 167 -8.01 -18.15 15.51
C VAL A 167 -6.56 -18.54 15.26
N GLY A 168 -6.08 -19.61 15.89
CA GLY A 168 -4.73 -20.16 15.70
C GLY A 168 -3.53 -19.31 16.16
N LEU A 169 -3.73 -18.05 16.60
CA LEU A 169 -2.65 -17.16 17.05
C LEU A 169 -2.36 -17.20 18.56
N GLY A 170 -3.08 -18.01 19.34
CA GLY A 170 -2.90 -18.10 20.79
C GLY A 170 -1.56 -18.69 21.23
N LEU A 171 -1.13 -19.79 20.60
CA LEU A 171 0.19 -20.39 20.83
C LEU A 171 1.32 -19.48 20.29
N PRO A 172 1.24 -18.96 19.04
CA PRO A 172 2.21 -17.99 18.54
C PRO A 172 2.39 -16.76 19.43
N LEU A 173 1.31 -16.24 20.00
CA LEU A 173 1.38 -15.10 20.91
C LEU A 173 2.15 -15.46 22.20
N LYS A 174 1.91 -16.65 22.78
CA LYS A 174 2.65 -17.12 23.95
C LYS A 174 4.14 -17.31 23.66
N GLU A 175 4.48 -17.90 22.52
CA GLU A 175 5.87 -18.07 22.08
C GLU A 175 6.56 -16.72 21.86
N LEU A 176 5.90 -15.80 21.17
CA LEU A 176 6.41 -14.44 20.93
C LEU A 176 6.66 -13.68 22.26
N LYS A 177 5.78 -13.84 23.25
CA LYS A 177 6.00 -13.30 24.61
C LYS A 177 7.23 -13.88 25.29
N MET A 178 7.46 -15.20 25.16
CA MET A 178 8.64 -15.85 25.75
C MET A 178 9.93 -15.31 25.13
N GLU A 179 9.97 -15.14 23.80
CA GLU A 179 11.11 -14.53 23.11
C GLU A 179 11.32 -13.06 23.52
N LEU A 180 10.24 -12.31 23.68
CA LEU A 180 10.32 -10.92 24.17
C LEU A 180 10.75 -10.80 25.63
N LYS A 181 10.61 -11.83 26.46
CA LYS A 181 11.11 -11.79 27.86
C LYS A 181 12.62 -12.07 27.97
N LYS A 182 13.29 -12.55 26.91
CA LYS A 182 14.75 -12.83 26.92
C LYS A 182 15.56 -11.53 26.91
N LYS A 183 16.41 -11.29 27.93
CA LYS A 183 17.16 -10.01 28.07
C LYS A 183 18.27 -9.78 27.04
N GLU A 184 18.64 -10.78 26.25
CA GLU A 184 19.85 -10.75 25.42
C GLU A 184 19.68 -10.06 24.05
N GLU A 185 18.45 -9.78 23.60
CA GLU A 185 18.19 -9.19 22.28
C GLU A 185 17.22 -8.01 22.28
N GLN A 186 17.67 -6.90 21.67
CA GLN A 186 16.93 -5.65 21.50
C GLN A 186 16.04 -5.64 20.25
N VAL A 187 16.23 -6.55 19.29
CA VAL A 187 15.44 -6.58 18.04
C VAL A 187 15.05 -8.00 17.65
N LEU A 188 13.76 -8.25 17.48
CA LEU A 188 13.17 -9.53 17.10
C LEU A 188 12.54 -9.43 15.71
N LEU A 189 12.87 -10.36 14.82
CA LEU A 189 12.28 -10.41 13.48
C LEU A 189 11.16 -11.46 13.39
N LEU A 190 9.95 -11.02 13.07
CA LEU A 190 8.75 -11.82 12.82
C LEU A 190 8.55 -12.02 11.31
N THR A 191 8.70 -13.25 10.83
CA THR A 191 8.72 -13.60 9.41
C THR A 191 7.64 -14.60 9.03
N ALA A 192 6.96 -14.35 7.91
CA ALA A 192 5.88 -15.20 7.38
C ALA A 192 5.51 -14.79 5.96
N LEU A 193 4.86 -15.67 5.19
CA LEU A 193 4.27 -15.32 3.89
C LEU A 193 3.24 -14.17 3.99
N GLY A 194 2.95 -13.53 2.87
CA GLY A 194 1.87 -12.55 2.77
C GLY A 194 0.53 -13.14 3.26
N GLY A 195 -0.25 -12.38 4.03
CA GLY A 195 -1.58 -12.82 4.49
C GLY A 195 -1.61 -13.84 5.65
N CYS A 196 -0.47 -14.27 6.20
CA CYS A 196 -0.40 -15.19 7.36
C CYS A 196 -0.80 -14.56 8.72
N GLY A 197 -1.09 -13.25 8.78
CA GLY A 197 -1.52 -12.59 10.02
C GLY A 197 -0.41 -12.02 10.90
N LYS A 198 0.78 -11.74 10.35
CA LYS A 198 1.91 -11.10 11.09
C LYS A 198 1.49 -9.84 11.84
N THR A 199 0.86 -8.90 11.12
CA THR A 199 0.37 -7.64 11.67
C THR A 199 -0.70 -7.86 12.73
N THR A 200 -1.56 -8.87 12.54
CA THR A 200 -2.57 -9.27 13.53
C THR A 200 -1.94 -9.80 14.81
N LEU A 201 -0.89 -10.63 14.71
CA LEU A 201 -0.15 -11.14 15.86
C LEU A 201 0.53 -10.01 16.66
N VAL A 202 1.17 -9.06 15.98
CA VAL A 202 1.76 -7.87 16.64
C VAL A 202 0.68 -6.99 17.28
N LYS A 203 -0.46 -6.77 16.61
CA LYS A 203 -1.58 -6.04 17.21
C LYS A 203 -2.12 -6.73 18.46
N MET A 204 -2.22 -8.08 18.47
CA MET A 204 -2.61 -8.82 19.68
C MET A 204 -1.60 -8.62 20.81
N LEU A 205 -0.31 -8.68 20.49
CA LEU A 205 0.78 -8.44 21.44
C LEU A 205 0.71 -7.05 22.09
N CYS A 206 0.48 -6.00 21.29
CA CYS A 206 0.36 -4.62 21.79
C CYS A 206 -0.87 -4.40 22.69
N TRP A 207 -1.88 -5.27 22.62
CA TRP A 207 -3.09 -5.21 23.43
C TRP A 207 -3.13 -6.24 24.55
N ASP A 208 -2.04 -6.98 24.75
CA ASP A 208 -1.95 -8.00 25.77
C ASP A 208 -1.67 -7.39 27.15
N ASN A 209 -2.44 -7.78 28.17
CA ASN A 209 -2.37 -7.16 29.50
C ASN A 209 -1.00 -7.33 30.18
N GLU A 210 -0.31 -8.46 29.99
CA GLU A 210 1.02 -8.69 30.60
C GLU A 210 2.09 -7.73 30.04
N ILE A 211 1.97 -7.39 28.75
CA ILE A 211 2.89 -6.46 28.07
C ILE A 211 2.45 -5.01 28.30
N ARG A 212 1.15 -4.75 28.29
CA ARG A 212 0.58 -3.41 28.46
C ARG A 212 0.87 -2.83 29.84
N GLU A 213 0.82 -3.64 30.90
CA GLU A 213 1.14 -3.19 32.27
C GLU A 213 2.63 -2.90 32.46
N SER A 214 3.53 -3.65 31.82
CA SER A 214 4.98 -3.42 31.92
C SER A 214 5.49 -2.21 31.11
N ILE A 215 4.76 -1.80 30.06
CA ILE A 215 5.16 -0.70 29.17
C ILE A 215 4.62 0.66 29.65
N ILE A 216 3.50 0.70 30.37
CA ILE A 216 2.85 1.96 30.78
C ILE A 216 3.63 2.68 31.90
N ASP A 217 4.31 1.95 32.78
CA ASP A 217 5.12 2.54 33.85
C ASP A 217 6.48 3.11 33.38
N GLU A 218 6.92 2.79 32.15
CA GLU A 218 8.17 3.31 31.56
C GLU A 218 7.98 4.52 30.61
N PHE A 219 6.75 4.99 30.39
CA PHE A 219 6.50 6.18 29.54
C PHE A 219 6.71 7.52 30.26
N LYS A 220 7.79 7.64 31.04
CA LYS A 220 8.48 8.91 31.32
C LYS A 220 9.87 8.82 30.68
N PHE A 221 9.98 9.29 29.45
CA PHE A 221 11.15 9.06 28.58
C PHE A 221 12.52 9.41 29.21
N ASN A 222 13.34 8.38 29.44
CA ASN A 222 14.81 8.35 29.32
C ASN A 222 15.27 6.86 29.26
N ILE A 223 15.78 6.40 28.10
CA ILE A 223 15.73 4.97 27.69
C ILE A 223 16.98 4.15 28.09
N PRO A 224 16.80 3.12 28.93
CA PRO A 224 17.35 1.77 28.71
C PRO A 224 16.24 0.68 28.65
N ASN A 225 16.49 -0.45 27.96
CA ASN A 225 15.65 -1.67 27.86
C ASN A 225 14.45 -1.71 26.87
N TYR A 226 14.54 -1.09 25.68
CA TYR A 226 13.51 -1.27 24.64
C TYR A 226 13.72 -2.55 23.79
N LYS A 227 12.61 -3.09 23.24
CA LYS A 227 12.60 -4.20 22.27
C LYS A 227 11.84 -3.82 21.01
N ILE A 228 12.48 -3.96 19.86
CA ILE A 228 11.90 -3.70 18.53
C ILE A 228 11.41 -5.03 17.95
N VAL A 229 10.15 -5.11 17.54
CA VAL A 229 9.64 -6.21 16.71
C VAL A 229 9.56 -5.74 15.27
N VAL A 230 10.33 -6.36 14.39
CA VAL A 230 10.31 -6.11 12.95
C VAL A 230 9.44 -7.18 12.30
N THR A 231 8.46 -6.81 11.48
CA THR A 231 7.69 -7.79 10.68
C THR A 231 8.19 -7.79 9.24
N SER A 232 8.27 -8.96 8.62
CA SER A 232 8.74 -9.08 7.23
C SER A 232 8.12 -10.26 6.50
N ARG A 233 7.98 -10.13 5.17
CA ARG A 233 7.67 -11.28 4.29
C ARG A 233 8.86 -12.22 4.13
N THR A 234 10.09 -11.73 4.35
CA THR A 234 11.34 -12.48 4.17
C THR A 234 12.21 -12.45 5.42
N ALA A 235 12.83 -13.58 5.76
CA ALA A 235 13.79 -13.65 6.84
C ALA A 235 15.07 -12.88 6.50
N PHE A 236 15.47 -11.97 7.37
CA PHE A 236 16.72 -11.22 7.26
C PHE A 236 17.80 -11.96 8.06
N PRO A 237 18.89 -12.42 7.42
CA PRO A 237 19.92 -13.23 8.08
C PRO A 237 20.58 -12.59 9.29
N LYS A 238 20.71 -11.25 9.29
CA LYS A 238 21.43 -10.45 10.29
C LYS A 238 20.77 -10.37 11.66
N PHE A 239 19.48 -10.71 11.77
CA PHE A 239 18.79 -10.75 13.06
C PHE A 239 19.03 -12.10 13.72
N LYS A 240 19.48 -12.09 14.98
CA LYS A 240 19.80 -13.32 15.73
C LYS A 240 18.53 -14.06 16.14
N SER A 241 17.55 -13.37 16.73
CA SER A 241 16.23 -13.91 17.03
C SER A 241 15.25 -13.75 15.87
N LYS A 242 14.69 -14.89 15.44
CA LYS A 242 13.71 -14.99 14.34
C LYS A 242 12.52 -15.80 14.81
N TYR A 243 11.32 -15.33 14.54
CA TYR A 243 10.08 -16.07 14.76
C TYR A 243 9.37 -16.29 13.43
N ASN A 244 9.23 -17.55 13.01
CA ASN A 244 8.54 -17.94 11.79
C ASN A 244 7.07 -18.26 12.09
N LEU A 245 6.14 -17.44 11.59
CA LEU A 245 4.71 -17.68 11.75
C LEU A 245 4.19 -18.62 10.66
N ASN A 246 3.64 -19.76 11.08
CA ASN A 246 3.06 -20.77 10.19
C ASN A 246 1.62 -20.43 9.78
N PRO A 247 1.13 -20.96 8.63
CA PRO A 247 -0.29 -20.94 8.29
C PRO A 247 -1.17 -21.62 9.35
N LEU A 248 -2.48 -21.35 9.32
CA LEU A 248 -3.43 -21.93 10.26
C LEU A 248 -3.52 -23.46 10.12
N GLY A 249 -3.63 -24.14 11.27
CA GLY A 249 -3.94 -25.57 11.30
C GLY A 249 -5.35 -25.87 10.76
N PRO A 250 -5.64 -27.13 10.41
CA PRO A 250 -6.90 -27.51 9.74
C PRO A 250 -8.18 -27.09 10.49
N GLU A 251 -8.21 -27.26 11.81
CA GLU A 251 -9.39 -26.91 12.63
C GLU A 251 -9.60 -25.39 12.73
N ASP A 252 -8.52 -24.62 12.93
CA ASP A 252 -8.58 -23.15 12.94
C ASP A 252 -8.96 -22.61 11.55
N ALA A 253 -8.41 -23.18 10.49
CA ALA A 253 -8.71 -22.83 9.11
C ALA A 253 -10.19 -23.07 8.79
N MET A 254 -10.72 -24.23 9.20
CA MET A 254 -12.14 -24.58 9.08
C MET A 254 -13.02 -23.59 9.86
N SER A 255 -12.66 -23.28 11.11
CA SER A 255 -13.39 -22.32 11.95
C SER A 255 -13.46 -20.93 11.30
N LEU A 256 -12.34 -20.44 10.79
CA LEU A 256 -12.27 -19.13 10.12
C LEU A 256 -13.09 -19.09 8.84
N PHE A 257 -13.01 -20.14 8.01
CA PHE A 257 -13.79 -20.25 6.78
C PHE A 257 -15.28 -20.28 7.05
N CYS A 258 -15.74 -21.18 7.94
CA CYS A 258 -17.16 -21.34 8.26
C CYS A 258 -17.78 -20.04 8.80
N ARG A 259 -17.01 -19.27 9.58
CA ARG A 259 -17.47 -17.97 10.06
C ARG A 259 -17.55 -16.93 8.94
N SER A 260 -16.52 -16.89 8.07
CA SER A 260 -16.46 -15.93 6.96
C SER A 260 -17.58 -16.18 5.94
N ALA A 261 -17.94 -17.45 5.71
CA ALA A 261 -18.99 -17.85 4.79
C ALA A 261 -20.40 -17.89 5.39
N SER A 262 -20.56 -17.59 6.69
CA SER A 262 -21.81 -17.80 7.42
C SER A 262 -22.36 -19.24 7.27
N PHE A 263 -21.47 -20.25 7.31
CA PHE A 263 -21.78 -21.65 6.96
C PHE A 263 -22.85 -22.33 7.84
N LYS A 264 -23.22 -21.75 8.99
CA LYS A 264 -24.31 -22.27 9.83
C LYS A 264 -25.63 -22.44 9.05
N ASP A 265 -25.85 -21.61 8.03
CA ASP A 265 -27.05 -21.66 7.21
C ASP A 265 -26.99 -22.77 6.12
N MET A 266 -25.79 -23.30 5.84
CA MET A 266 -25.53 -24.25 4.74
C MET A 266 -25.16 -25.66 5.23
N SER A 267 -25.11 -25.88 6.55
CA SER A 267 -24.71 -27.16 7.16
C SER A 267 -25.67 -28.33 6.86
N SER A 268 -26.87 -28.04 6.34
CA SER A 268 -27.83 -29.03 5.87
C SER A 268 -27.52 -29.57 4.45
N TYR A 269 -26.76 -28.81 3.65
CA TYR A 269 -26.52 -29.12 2.23
C TYR A 269 -25.12 -29.69 1.94
N PHE A 270 -24.13 -29.38 2.79
CA PHE A 270 -22.74 -29.79 2.59
C PHE A 270 -22.18 -30.48 3.84
N SER A 271 -21.47 -31.60 3.63
CA SER A 271 -20.76 -32.28 4.71
C SER A 271 -19.47 -31.55 5.11
N LYS A 272 -19.00 -31.74 6.34
CA LYS A 272 -17.72 -31.19 6.82
C LYS A 272 -16.57 -31.59 5.88
N GLU A 273 -16.58 -32.82 5.37
CA GLU A 273 -15.58 -33.36 4.45
C GLU A 273 -15.55 -32.64 3.08
N GLN A 274 -16.71 -32.23 2.56
CA GLN A 274 -16.77 -31.45 1.32
C GLN A 274 -16.14 -30.06 1.53
N ILE A 275 -16.48 -29.38 2.63
CA ILE A 275 -15.91 -28.07 2.94
C ILE A 275 -14.41 -28.17 3.25
N GLU A 276 -13.96 -29.25 3.86
CA GLU A 276 -12.53 -29.50 4.08
C GLU A 276 -11.72 -29.45 2.78
N LYS A 277 -12.28 -29.88 1.64
CA LYS A 277 -11.59 -29.80 0.35
C LYS A 277 -11.33 -28.35 -0.06
N ILE A 278 -12.33 -27.48 0.09
CA ILE A 278 -12.20 -26.04 -0.19
C ILE A 278 -11.17 -25.41 0.76
N VAL A 279 -11.28 -25.69 2.06
CA VAL A 279 -10.37 -25.17 3.10
C VAL A 279 -8.93 -25.63 2.88
N ARG A 280 -8.71 -26.90 2.51
CA ARG A 280 -7.37 -27.41 2.13
C ARG A 280 -6.81 -26.68 0.93
N GLY A 281 -7.65 -26.39 -0.07
CA GLY A 281 -7.26 -25.60 -1.23
C GLY A 281 -6.84 -24.16 -0.91
N CYS A 282 -7.19 -23.64 0.27
CA CYS A 282 -6.77 -22.32 0.78
C CYS A 282 -5.41 -22.34 1.49
N GLY A 283 -4.75 -23.51 1.60
CA GLY A 283 -3.40 -23.67 2.18
C GLY A 283 -3.22 -23.12 3.60
N GLY A 284 -4.30 -23.04 4.39
CA GLY A 284 -4.27 -22.48 5.75
C GLY A 284 -4.01 -20.97 5.82
N LEU A 285 -4.08 -20.23 4.71
CA LEU A 285 -3.85 -18.78 4.69
C LEU A 285 -5.11 -18.04 5.17
N PRO A 286 -5.04 -17.26 6.27
CA PRO A 286 -6.18 -16.50 6.79
C PRO A 286 -6.86 -15.62 5.75
N ILE A 287 -6.09 -14.93 4.89
CA ILE A 287 -6.65 -14.04 3.86
C ILE A 287 -7.43 -14.82 2.81
N ALA A 288 -6.92 -15.96 2.34
CA ALA A 288 -7.61 -16.79 1.35
C ALA A 288 -8.90 -17.38 1.91
N LEU A 289 -8.85 -17.89 3.16
CA LEU A 289 -10.02 -18.42 3.85
C LEU A 289 -11.12 -17.36 4.03
N LYS A 290 -10.74 -16.12 4.37
CA LYS A 290 -11.67 -15.00 4.50
C LYS A 290 -12.28 -14.59 3.16
N VAL A 291 -11.47 -14.49 2.11
CA VAL A 291 -11.94 -14.08 0.77
C VAL A 291 -12.87 -15.12 0.17
N ILE A 292 -12.46 -16.40 0.15
CA ILE A 292 -13.27 -17.49 -0.41
C ILE A 292 -14.53 -17.72 0.44
N GLY A 293 -14.40 -17.64 1.77
CA GLY A 293 -15.57 -17.70 2.63
C GLY A 293 -16.53 -16.54 2.37
N GLY A 294 -16.01 -15.31 2.30
CA GLY A 294 -16.80 -14.11 2.03
C GLY A 294 -17.49 -14.13 0.67
N SER A 295 -16.84 -14.67 -0.38
CA SER A 295 -17.44 -14.77 -1.72
C SER A 295 -18.60 -15.75 -1.81
N LEU A 296 -18.65 -16.75 -0.91
CA LEU A 296 -19.73 -17.75 -0.85
C LEU A 296 -20.88 -17.34 0.07
N ARG A 297 -20.69 -16.29 0.87
CA ARG A 297 -21.65 -15.84 1.87
C ARG A 297 -22.95 -15.41 1.20
N GLY A 298 -24.07 -16.02 1.62
CA GLY A 298 -25.40 -15.71 1.08
C GLY A 298 -25.63 -16.13 -0.38
N ARG A 299 -24.72 -16.90 -0.99
CA ARG A 299 -24.85 -17.36 -2.38
C ARG A 299 -25.67 -18.67 -2.45
N PRO A 300 -26.35 -18.93 -3.58
CA PRO A 300 -27.10 -20.17 -3.81
C PRO A 300 -26.24 -21.44 -3.73
N VAL A 301 -26.87 -22.57 -3.43
CA VAL A 301 -26.21 -23.89 -3.27
C VAL A 301 -25.42 -24.29 -4.53
N GLU A 302 -25.89 -23.91 -5.71
CA GLU A 302 -25.27 -24.20 -7.00
C GLU A 302 -23.87 -23.56 -7.12
N VAL A 303 -23.71 -22.34 -6.60
CA VAL A 303 -22.43 -21.61 -6.58
C VAL A 303 -21.43 -22.31 -5.65
N TRP A 304 -21.91 -22.81 -4.50
CA TRP A 304 -21.11 -23.60 -3.58
C TRP A 304 -20.66 -24.93 -4.21
N GLN A 305 -21.56 -25.62 -4.93
CA GLN A 305 -21.22 -26.87 -5.63
C GLN A 305 -20.21 -26.64 -6.76
N SER A 306 -20.39 -25.60 -7.58
CA SER A 306 -19.44 -25.19 -8.61
C SER A 306 -18.05 -24.92 -8.03
N THR A 307 -18.00 -24.16 -6.93
CA THR A 307 -16.76 -23.86 -6.21
C THR A 307 -16.12 -25.15 -5.68
N LEU A 308 -16.90 -26.06 -5.10
CA LEU A 308 -16.39 -27.34 -4.61
C LEU A 308 -15.75 -28.17 -5.73
N MET A 309 -16.37 -28.26 -6.92
CA MET A 309 -15.83 -29.00 -8.05
C MET A 309 -14.48 -28.42 -8.50
N ARG A 310 -14.41 -27.10 -8.73
CA ARG A 310 -13.19 -26.41 -9.18
C ARG A 310 -12.02 -26.55 -8.22
N TRP A 311 -12.31 -26.59 -6.91
CA TRP A 311 -11.28 -26.64 -5.88
C TRP A 311 -10.91 -28.08 -5.47
N SER A 312 -11.67 -29.08 -5.93
CA SER A 312 -11.38 -30.50 -5.69
C SER A 312 -10.27 -31.06 -6.58
N ASP A 313 -9.96 -30.43 -7.72
CA ASP A 313 -9.04 -30.97 -8.74
C ASP A 313 -7.55 -30.60 -8.52
N ASP A 314 -7.23 -29.60 -7.68
CA ASP A 314 -5.86 -29.12 -7.45
C ASP A 314 -5.30 -29.58 -6.08
N GLY A 315 -4.53 -30.67 -6.07
CA GLY A 315 -3.97 -31.31 -4.85
C GLY A 315 -2.81 -30.60 -4.14
N HIS A 316 -2.70 -29.27 -4.23
CA HIS A 316 -1.62 -28.53 -3.57
C HIS A 316 -2.06 -27.98 -2.21
N SER A 317 -1.51 -28.52 -1.13
CA SER A 317 -1.84 -28.18 0.26
C SER A 317 -0.97 -27.07 0.86
N ILE A 318 0.13 -26.68 0.21
CA ILE A 318 1.12 -25.73 0.74
C ILE A 318 1.57 -24.79 -0.38
N PHE A 319 1.39 -23.48 -0.18
CA PHE A 319 1.96 -22.46 -1.05
C PHE A 319 3.46 -22.29 -0.79
N LYS A 320 4.26 -22.38 -1.84
CA LYS A 320 5.72 -22.23 -1.80
C LYS A 320 6.18 -20.83 -2.18
N SER A 321 5.32 -20.01 -2.78
CA SER A 321 5.65 -18.64 -3.18
C SER A 321 4.43 -17.72 -3.19
N ASP A 322 4.66 -16.40 -3.08
CA ASP A 322 3.60 -15.37 -3.17
C ASP A 322 2.82 -15.44 -4.49
N LYS A 323 3.44 -15.88 -5.59
CA LYS A 323 2.75 -16.06 -6.89
C LYS A 323 1.68 -17.14 -6.86
N GLU A 324 1.93 -18.24 -6.14
CA GLU A 324 0.95 -19.32 -6.00
C GLU A 324 -0.25 -18.85 -5.15
N VAL A 325 0.01 -17.99 -4.14
CA VAL A 325 -1.06 -17.35 -3.36
C VAL A 325 -1.92 -16.45 -4.24
N LEU A 326 -1.31 -15.61 -5.08
CA LEU A 326 -2.04 -14.74 -6.02
C LEU A 326 -2.86 -15.53 -7.03
N ALA A 327 -2.26 -16.53 -7.69
CA ALA A 327 -2.96 -17.37 -8.67
C ALA A 327 -4.14 -18.13 -8.04
N ARG A 328 -4.02 -18.51 -6.76
CA ARG A 328 -5.10 -19.20 -6.04
C ARG A 328 -6.21 -18.24 -5.61
N LEU A 329 -5.86 -17.04 -5.17
CA LEU A 329 -6.84 -15.98 -4.89
C LEU A 329 -7.56 -15.51 -6.17
N GLU A 330 -6.87 -15.46 -7.31
CA GLU A 330 -7.49 -15.16 -8.61
C GLU A 330 -8.62 -16.15 -8.93
N LYS A 331 -8.41 -17.46 -8.71
CA LYS A 331 -9.46 -18.47 -8.89
C LYS A 331 -10.68 -18.25 -7.98
N SER A 332 -10.49 -17.61 -6.81
CA SER A 332 -11.56 -17.33 -5.85
C SER A 332 -12.40 -16.10 -6.17
N LEU A 333 -11.88 -15.21 -7.04
CA LEU A 333 -12.60 -14.05 -7.52
C LEU A 333 -13.63 -14.49 -8.57
N GLU A 334 -14.73 -15.07 -8.11
CA GLU A 334 -15.90 -15.37 -8.94
C GLU A 334 -16.64 -14.07 -9.26
N PHE A 335 -16.08 -13.31 -10.20
CA PHE A 335 -16.85 -12.36 -10.98
C PHE A 335 -17.52 -13.17 -12.08
N SER A 336 -18.57 -13.93 -11.74
CA SER A 336 -19.38 -14.58 -12.79
C SER A 336 -19.94 -13.47 -13.66
N ASP A 337 -19.62 -13.55 -14.94
CA ASP A 337 -19.78 -12.58 -16.02
C ASP A 337 -18.53 -11.71 -16.29
N GLU A 338 -18.05 -11.86 -17.53
CA GLU A 338 -17.11 -10.95 -18.16
C GLU A 338 -17.64 -9.52 -18.00
N LYS A 339 -16.99 -8.74 -17.12
CA LYS A 339 -17.33 -7.36 -16.69
C LYS A 339 -18.34 -7.21 -15.54
N SER A 340 -18.25 -8.03 -14.48
CA SER A 340 -18.79 -7.56 -13.19
C SER A 340 -18.09 -6.26 -12.79
N ILE A 341 -18.84 -5.17 -12.64
CA ILE A 341 -18.35 -3.85 -12.20
C ILE A 341 -17.52 -3.93 -10.90
N LEU A 342 -17.82 -4.89 -10.03
CA LEU A 342 -17.09 -5.17 -8.81
C LEU A 342 -15.63 -5.58 -9.06
N LYS A 343 -15.33 -6.24 -10.18
CA LYS A 343 -13.96 -6.58 -10.58
C LYS A 343 -13.17 -5.31 -10.88
N GLU A 344 -13.78 -4.41 -11.63
CA GLU A 344 -13.20 -3.11 -11.98
C GLU A 344 -12.92 -2.30 -10.72
N TYR A 345 -13.89 -2.24 -9.79
CA TYR A 345 -13.73 -1.55 -8.51
C TYR A 345 -12.62 -2.16 -7.65
N PHE A 346 -12.55 -3.48 -7.56
CA PHE A 346 -11.46 -4.17 -6.84
C PHE A 346 -10.08 -3.86 -7.44
N MET A 347 -9.96 -3.87 -8.76
CA MET A 347 -8.70 -3.55 -9.45
C MET A 347 -8.30 -2.08 -9.24
N ASP A 348 -9.26 -1.16 -9.27
CA ASP A 348 -9.04 0.26 -9.05
C ASP A 348 -8.50 0.57 -7.65
N LEU A 349 -8.87 -0.21 -6.62
CA LEU A 349 -8.30 -0.07 -5.26
C LEU A 349 -6.78 -0.24 -5.24
N GLY A 350 -6.21 -0.98 -6.21
CA GLY A 350 -4.76 -1.12 -6.38
C GLY A 350 -4.04 0.22 -6.60
N SER A 351 -4.77 1.26 -7.03
CA SER A 351 -4.27 2.61 -7.26
C SER A 351 -3.89 3.35 -5.97
N PHE A 352 -4.34 2.88 -4.82
CA PHE A 352 -4.02 3.46 -3.52
C PHE A 352 -2.88 2.67 -2.85
N PRO A 353 -2.05 3.31 -2.02
CA PRO A 353 -0.91 2.64 -1.39
C PRO A 353 -1.33 1.63 -0.32
N GLU A 354 -0.46 0.63 -0.11
CA GLU A 354 -0.64 -0.42 0.90
C GLU A 354 -0.70 0.14 2.33
N ASP A 355 -1.44 -0.54 3.20
CA ASP A 355 -1.55 -0.28 4.64
C ASP A 355 -1.95 1.16 5.03
N ARG A 356 -2.50 1.93 4.09
CA ARG A 356 -3.06 3.26 4.35
C ARG A 356 -4.56 3.17 4.54
N ARG A 357 -5.07 4.02 5.45
CA ARG A 357 -6.50 4.29 5.55
C ARG A 357 -6.85 5.24 4.41
N ILE A 358 -7.65 4.76 3.48
CA ILE A 358 -8.14 5.52 2.34
C ILE A 358 -9.55 5.95 2.70
N PRO A 359 -9.87 7.25 2.80
CA PRO A 359 -11.25 7.65 3.04
C PRO A 359 -12.16 7.04 1.97
N ALA A 360 -13.27 6.43 2.38
CA ALA A 360 -14.15 5.65 1.51
C ALA A 360 -14.71 6.48 0.34
N THR A 361 -14.82 7.79 0.52
CA THR A 361 -15.18 8.73 -0.53
C THR A 361 -14.17 8.81 -1.68
N ALA A 362 -12.89 8.48 -1.45
CA ALA A 362 -11.87 8.52 -2.51
C ALA A 362 -12.09 7.47 -3.61
N PRO A 363 -12.24 6.15 -3.31
CA PRO A 363 -12.59 5.18 -4.33
C PRO A 363 -14.01 5.42 -4.90
N ILE A 364 -14.96 5.92 -4.11
CA ILE A 364 -16.29 6.28 -4.65
C ILE A 364 -16.18 7.38 -5.71
N ASP A 365 -15.46 8.48 -5.41
CA ASP A 365 -15.23 9.56 -6.38
C ASP A 365 -14.54 9.07 -7.66
N LEU A 366 -13.64 8.08 -7.53
CA LEU A 366 -12.98 7.43 -8.66
C LEU A 366 -13.97 6.62 -9.51
N TRP A 367 -14.76 5.77 -8.88
CA TRP A 367 -15.67 4.83 -9.53
C TRP A 367 -16.85 5.53 -10.21
N THR A 368 -17.42 6.57 -9.59
CA THR A 368 -18.55 7.30 -10.16
C THR A 368 -18.20 7.92 -11.51
N GLU A 369 -16.97 8.41 -11.71
CA GLU A 369 -16.58 9.02 -12.98
C GLU A 369 -16.03 8.03 -14.02
N LEU A 370 -15.38 6.96 -13.58
CA LEU A 370 -14.79 5.95 -14.48
C LEU A 370 -15.83 4.96 -15.02
N HIS A 371 -16.79 4.56 -14.20
CA HIS A 371 -17.61 3.37 -14.47
C HIS A 371 -19.11 3.63 -14.49
N GLU A 372 -19.59 4.54 -13.63
CA GLU A 372 -21.02 4.84 -13.53
C GLU A 372 -21.33 6.34 -13.74
N PRO A 373 -20.93 6.93 -14.88
CA PRO A 373 -21.22 8.33 -15.15
C PRO A 373 -22.74 8.52 -15.19
N ASN A 374 -23.23 9.44 -14.37
CA ASN A 374 -24.64 9.85 -14.21
C ASN A 374 -25.51 9.03 -13.25
N GLN A 375 -24.95 8.07 -12.49
CA GLN A 375 -25.67 7.46 -11.38
C GLN A 375 -25.37 8.17 -10.05
N ASN A 376 -26.32 8.09 -9.11
CA ASN A 376 -26.14 8.65 -7.76
C ASN A 376 -25.13 7.79 -6.99
N ASP A 377 -24.33 8.42 -6.11
CA ASP A 377 -23.24 7.76 -5.35
C ASP A 377 -23.71 6.57 -4.46
N VAL A 378 -25.03 6.33 -4.37
CA VAL A 378 -25.70 5.25 -3.62
C VAL A 378 -25.42 3.85 -4.19
N HIS A 379 -25.36 3.68 -5.51
CA HIS A 379 -25.08 2.36 -6.11
C HIS A 379 -23.62 1.94 -5.91
N VAL A 380 -22.69 2.84 -6.24
CA VAL A 380 -21.24 2.72 -5.98
C VAL A 380 -20.95 2.41 -4.50
N THR A 381 -21.72 3.01 -3.61
CA THR A 381 -21.67 2.76 -2.17
C THR A 381 -22.08 1.33 -1.80
N ALA A 382 -23.18 0.83 -2.35
CA ALA A 382 -23.64 -0.53 -2.11
C ALA A 382 -22.61 -1.55 -2.61
N ASP A 383 -21.96 -1.25 -3.73
CA ASP A 383 -20.87 -2.07 -4.28
C ASP A 383 -19.62 -2.05 -3.39
N LEU A 384 -19.29 -0.93 -2.74
CA LEU A 384 -18.23 -0.88 -1.72
C LEU A 384 -18.55 -1.82 -0.53
N HIS A 385 -19.81 -1.85 -0.11
CA HIS A 385 -20.27 -2.78 0.93
C HIS A 385 -20.20 -4.23 0.48
N GLU A 386 -20.51 -4.51 -0.79
CA GLU A 386 -20.38 -5.85 -1.36
C GLU A 386 -18.90 -6.29 -1.39
N LEU A 387 -17.98 -5.42 -1.85
CA LEU A 387 -16.53 -5.68 -1.79
C LEU A 387 -16.05 -5.97 -0.36
N THR A 388 -16.59 -5.25 0.61
CA THR A 388 -16.28 -5.47 2.03
C THR A 388 -16.87 -6.79 2.54
N THR A 389 -18.09 -7.14 2.14
CA THR A 389 -18.75 -8.40 2.51
C THR A 389 -18.00 -9.61 1.96
N ARG A 390 -17.40 -9.47 0.78
CA ARG A 390 -16.51 -10.47 0.17
C ARG A 390 -15.09 -10.49 0.76
N ASN A 391 -14.80 -9.65 1.75
CA ASN A 391 -13.48 -9.48 2.35
C ASN A 391 -12.37 -9.07 1.35
N LEU A 392 -12.75 -8.39 0.25
CA LEU A 392 -11.82 -7.85 -0.74
C LEU A 392 -11.27 -6.46 -0.37
N ALA A 393 -12.00 -5.80 0.54
CA ALA A 393 -11.59 -4.59 1.22
C ALA A 393 -12.08 -4.66 2.68
N SER A 394 -11.53 -3.83 3.55
CA SER A 394 -12.00 -3.70 4.94
C SER A 394 -12.43 -2.27 5.21
N LEU A 395 -13.70 -2.10 5.59
CA LEU A 395 -14.26 -0.84 6.02
C LEU A 395 -13.99 -0.64 7.52
N VAL A 396 -13.21 0.37 7.84
CA VAL A 396 -12.85 0.78 9.21
C VAL A 396 -13.69 1.99 9.57
N MET A 397 -14.78 1.74 10.31
CA MET A 397 -15.57 2.82 10.93
C MET A 397 -14.70 3.53 11.98
N THR A 398 -14.50 4.83 11.84
CA THR A 398 -13.64 5.63 12.71
C THR A 398 -14.30 5.95 14.05
N ARG A 399 -15.64 5.98 14.13
CA ARG A 399 -16.41 6.08 15.38
C ARG A 399 -17.43 4.93 15.50
N LYS A 400 -17.65 4.46 16.73
CA LYS A 400 -18.57 3.33 17.06
C LYS A 400 -20.04 3.75 17.12
N ASP A 401 -20.33 5.03 16.90
CA ASP A 401 -21.69 5.53 16.99
C ASP A 401 -22.47 5.17 15.74
N VAL A 402 -23.48 4.33 15.98
CA VAL A 402 -24.60 4.06 15.10
C VAL A 402 -25.27 5.40 14.78
N SER A 403 -24.93 6.04 13.67
CA SER A 403 -25.77 7.06 13.06
C SER A 403 -25.89 6.74 11.58
N ALA A 404 -27.02 6.13 11.27
CA ALA A 404 -27.52 5.82 9.95
C ALA A 404 -27.88 7.13 9.22
N VAL A 405 -26.88 7.96 8.90
CA VAL A 405 -27.07 8.90 7.79
C VAL A 405 -26.89 8.05 6.55
N SER A 406 -28.02 7.63 5.98
CA SER A 406 -28.17 6.53 5.03
C SER A 406 -27.28 6.56 3.78
N ASN A 407 -26.52 7.63 3.52
CA ASN A 407 -25.79 7.84 2.26
C ASN A 407 -24.45 8.59 2.39
N CYS A 408 -23.74 8.60 3.54
CA CYS A 408 -22.52 9.42 3.65
C CYS A 408 -21.34 8.79 4.41
N TYR A 409 -20.36 8.32 3.64
CA TYR A 409 -19.13 7.65 4.10
C TYR A 409 -17.99 8.62 4.42
N ASN A 410 -18.29 9.88 4.71
CA ASN A 410 -17.27 10.92 4.89
C ASN A 410 -16.27 10.59 6.01
N GLU A 411 -16.66 9.76 6.98
CA GLU A 411 -15.81 9.35 8.11
C GLU A 411 -15.29 7.90 8.02
N ASP A 412 -15.70 7.14 7.01
CA ASP A 412 -15.29 5.75 6.87
C ASP A 412 -13.99 5.65 6.10
N CYS A 413 -13.14 4.73 6.52
CA CYS A 413 -11.88 4.46 5.85
C CYS A 413 -11.90 3.04 5.28
N VAL A 414 -11.61 2.92 3.99
CA VAL A 414 -11.31 1.65 3.34
C VAL A 414 -9.83 1.35 3.54
N THR A 415 -9.53 0.09 3.83
CA THR A 415 -8.18 -0.46 3.81
C THR A 415 -8.17 -1.68 2.92
N GLN A 416 -7.13 -1.82 2.09
CA GLN A 416 -6.91 -3.02 1.28
C GLN A 416 -5.69 -3.75 1.82
N HIS A 417 -5.83 -5.07 1.98
CA HIS A 417 -4.72 -5.92 2.42
C HIS A 417 -3.63 -5.94 1.34
N ASP A 418 -2.35 -5.93 1.74
CA ASP A 418 -1.19 -5.89 0.84
C ASP A 418 -1.24 -6.97 -0.27
N VAL A 419 -1.53 -8.23 0.07
CA VAL A 419 -1.74 -9.34 -0.89
C VAL A 419 -2.89 -9.08 -1.87
N LEU A 420 -3.97 -8.43 -1.44
CA LEU A 420 -5.12 -8.11 -2.30
C LEU A 420 -4.81 -6.94 -3.24
N ARG A 421 -4.04 -5.96 -2.76
CA ARG A 421 -3.50 -4.90 -3.60
C ARG A 421 -2.55 -5.48 -4.66
N ASP A 422 -1.65 -6.37 -4.25
CA ASP A 422 -0.74 -7.09 -5.17
C ASP A 422 -1.53 -7.88 -6.23
N LEU A 423 -2.65 -8.50 -5.85
CA LEU A 423 -3.55 -9.19 -6.78
C LEU A 423 -4.22 -8.21 -7.75
N ALA A 424 -4.74 -7.08 -7.27
CA ALA A 424 -5.34 -6.04 -8.12
C ALA A 424 -4.34 -5.51 -9.16
N ILE A 425 -3.10 -5.26 -8.75
CA ILE A 425 -2.00 -4.84 -9.63
C ILE A 425 -1.66 -5.96 -10.62
N HIS A 426 -1.58 -7.21 -10.15
CA HIS A 426 -1.28 -8.36 -11.00
C HIS A 426 -2.31 -8.49 -12.12
N LEU A 427 -3.60 -8.47 -11.78
CA LEU A 427 -4.71 -8.53 -12.73
C LEU A 427 -4.68 -7.36 -13.72
N SER A 428 -4.39 -6.15 -13.24
CA SER A 428 -4.25 -4.94 -14.07
C SER A 428 -3.03 -4.98 -15.01
N SER A 429 -2.12 -5.94 -14.83
CA SER A 429 -0.83 -6.00 -15.52
C SER A 429 -0.67 -7.19 -16.47
N GLN A 430 -1.72 -7.98 -16.68
CA GLN A 430 -1.66 -9.17 -17.55
C GLN A 430 -1.44 -8.80 -19.03
N GLU A 431 -1.98 -7.67 -19.47
CA GLU A 431 -1.83 -7.17 -20.85
C GLU A 431 -0.52 -6.37 -21.06
N PRO A 432 -0.06 -6.21 -22.31
CA PRO A 432 1.01 -5.28 -22.65
C PRO A 432 0.70 -3.84 -22.19
N ILE A 433 1.73 -3.10 -21.78
CA ILE A 433 1.58 -1.74 -21.20
C ILE A 433 0.74 -0.79 -22.08
N THR A 434 0.81 -0.93 -23.40
CA THR A 434 0.09 -0.10 -24.38
C THR A 434 -1.41 -0.40 -24.47
N GLU A 435 -1.84 -1.56 -23.99
CA GLU A 435 -3.23 -2.05 -24.04
C GLU A 435 -3.93 -1.95 -22.68
N ARG A 436 -3.16 -1.84 -21.59
CA ARG A 436 -3.70 -1.76 -20.24
C ARG A 436 -4.66 -0.58 -20.06
N GLU A 437 -5.84 -0.88 -19.55
CA GLU A 437 -6.80 0.13 -19.10
C GLU A 437 -6.33 0.88 -17.85
N ARG A 438 -5.44 0.26 -17.05
CA ARG A 438 -4.94 0.79 -15.78
C ARG A 438 -3.42 0.75 -15.73
N LEU A 439 -2.80 1.86 -15.37
CA LEU A 439 -1.38 1.93 -15.09
C LEU A 439 -1.16 2.37 -13.65
N ILE A 440 -0.62 1.47 -12.84
CA ILE A 440 -0.21 1.74 -11.46
C ILE A 440 1.31 1.75 -11.45
N VAL A 441 1.89 2.89 -11.07
CA VAL A 441 3.32 3.14 -11.19
C VAL A 441 3.88 3.64 -9.88
N ASP A 442 4.80 2.87 -9.30
CA ASP A 442 5.52 3.25 -8.09
C ASP A 442 6.93 3.74 -8.49
N ILE A 443 7.27 4.98 -8.11
CA ILE A 443 8.52 5.67 -8.39
C ILE A 443 9.28 5.86 -7.07
N SER A 444 10.54 5.41 -7.04
CA SER A 444 11.43 5.61 -5.91
C SER A 444 12.60 6.52 -6.27
N GLY A 445 12.80 7.60 -5.51
CA GLY A 445 13.66 8.72 -5.92
C GLY A 445 13.23 9.25 -7.28
N ASN A 446 14.19 9.54 -8.16
CA ASN A 446 13.92 9.94 -9.54
C ASN A 446 14.09 8.78 -10.54
N LYS A 447 13.94 7.52 -10.10
CA LYS A 447 14.07 6.34 -10.97
C LYS A 447 12.77 6.11 -11.72
N LEU A 448 12.61 6.82 -12.83
CA LEU A 448 11.48 6.62 -13.73
C LEU A 448 11.59 5.27 -14.46
N PRO A 449 10.47 4.54 -14.64
CA PRO A 449 10.43 3.33 -15.45
C PRO A 449 11.06 3.49 -16.85
N ASN A 450 11.80 2.47 -17.30
CA ASN A 450 12.53 2.50 -18.58
C ASN A 450 11.63 2.75 -19.79
N TRP A 451 10.37 2.26 -19.75
CA TRP A 451 9.40 2.50 -20.81
C TRP A 451 8.97 3.97 -20.88
N TRP A 452 9.11 4.72 -19.79
CA TRP A 452 8.77 6.13 -19.68
C TRP A 452 9.88 7.04 -20.25
N ILE A 453 11.15 6.64 -20.06
CA ILE A 453 12.33 7.39 -20.53
C ILE A 453 12.57 7.20 -22.04
N LYS A 454 12.27 6.02 -22.58
CA LYS A 454 12.46 5.70 -24.01
C LYS A 454 11.34 6.23 -24.91
N GLN A 455 10.32 6.87 -24.33
CA GLN A 455 9.10 7.30 -25.00
C GLN A 455 9.22 8.72 -25.56
N GLU A 456 9.84 8.85 -26.74
CA GLU A 456 9.61 10.06 -27.55
C GLU A 456 8.29 9.98 -28.34
N GLN A 457 7.62 8.81 -28.45
CA GLN A 457 6.48 8.64 -29.38
C GLN A 457 5.33 7.66 -29.01
N GLN A 458 5.30 7.00 -27.84
CA GLN A 458 4.16 6.12 -27.50
C GLN A 458 3.19 6.76 -26.48
N LEU A 459 1.92 6.83 -26.88
CA LEU A 459 0.80 7.36 -26.09
C LEU A 459 0.42 6.38 -24.97
N ILE A 460 0.22 6.90 -23.76
CA ILE A 460 -0.45 6.16 -22.69
C ILE A 460 -1.95 6.07 -23.03
N ASN A 461 -2.41 4.85 -23.32
CA ASN A 461 -3.81 4.56 -23.65
C ASN A 461 -4.68 4.17 -22.44
N ALA A 462 -4.12 4.21 -21.23
CA ALA A 462 -4.84 3.86 -20.02
C ALA A 462 -5.94 4.86 -19.68
N ARG A 463 -7.05 4.36 -19.11
CA ARG A 463 -8.15 5.15 -18.57
C ARG A 463 -7.85 5.64 -17.15
N LEU A 464 -7.14 4.82 -16.36
CA LEU A 464 -6.70 5.14 -15.01
C LEU A 464 -5.18 5.15 -14.92
N LEU A 465 -4.63 6.26 -14.43
CA LEU A 465 -3.21 6.40 -14.12
C LEU A 465 -3.05 6.66 -12.62
N SER A 466 -2.34 5.77 -11.93
CA SER A 466 -1.92 5.95 -10.54
C SER A 466 -0.40 6.06 -10.49
N ILE A 467 0.09 7.11 -9.84
CA ILE A 467 1.51 7.37 -9.64
C ILE A 467 1.77 7.53 -8.14
N SER A 468 2.58 6.65 -7.57
CA SER A 468 3.07 6.77 -6.20
C SER A 468 4.53 7.18 -6.19
N THR A 469 4.90 8.21 -5.43
CA THR A 469 6.29 8.66 -5.28
C THR A 469 6.71 8.62 -3.82
N ASP A 470 7.94 8.20 -3.56
CA ASP A 470 8.53 8.24 -2.22
C ASP A 470 9.02 9.65 -1.82
N GLU A 471 9.58 9.76 -0.61
CA GLU A 471 10.08 11.02 -0.05
C GLU A 471 11.33 11.57 -0.77
N LEU A 472 12.02 10.72 -1.54
CA LEU A 472 13.24 11.08 -2.27
C LEU A 472 12.94 11.67 -3.66
N PHE A 473 11.68 11.63 -4.10
CA PHE A 473 11.27 12.16 -5.40
C PHE A 473 11.34 13.69 -5.42
N SER A 474 12.05 14.24 -6.41
CA SER A 474 12.31 15.68 -6.50
C SER A 474 11.24 16.48 -7.26
N SER A 475 10.08 15.88 -7.57
CA SER A 475 9.07 16.46 -8.48
C SER A 475 9.61 16.72 -9.90
N SER A 476 10.66 16.01 -10.32
CA SER A 476 11.22 16.11 -11.67
C SER A 476 10.43 15.24 -12.65
N TRP A 477 9.43 15.84 -13.29
CA TRP A 477 8.58 15.17 -14.26
C TRP A 477 9.22 15.08 -15.64
N CYS A 478 9.00 13.96 -16.33
CA CYS A 478 9.18 13.88 -17.77
C CYS A 478 7.89 14.28 -18.49
N ASN A 479 7.99 14.72 -19.75
CA ASN A 479 6.83 15.06 -20.56
C ASN A 479 6.13 13.77 -21.03
N ILE A 480 4.85 13.62 -20.71
CA ILE A 480 4.06 12.41 -20.99
C ILE A 480 2.89 12.79 -21.86
N GLN A 481 2.51 11.88 -22.76
CA GLN A 481 1.26 11.98 -23.49
C GLN A 481 0.31 10.88 -23.02
N ALA A 482 -0.74 11.28 -22.32
CA ALA A 482 -1.74 10.37 -21.76
C ALA A 482 -3.15 10.88 -22.08
N PRO A 483 -3.53 10.96 -23.38
CA PRO A 483 -4.74 11.64 -23.81
C PRO A 483 -6.04 10.93 -23.41
N LYS A 484 -5.99 9.62 -23.12
CA LYS A 484 -7.16 8.80 -22.75
C LYS A 484 -7.39 8.67 -21.25
N VAL A 485 -6.55 9.30 -20.42
CA VAL A 485 -6.65 9.19 -18.97
C VAL A 485 -7.88 9.96 -18.50
N GLU A 486 -8.84 9.23 -17.95
CA GLU A 486 -10.07 9.74 -17.35
C GLU A 486 -9.93 9.94 -15.84
N ALA A 487 -8.99 9.22 -15.20
CA ALA A 487 -8.74 9.29 -13.78
C ALA A 487 -7.25 9.30 -13.43
N LEU A 488 -6.86 10.23 -12.56
CA LEU A 488 -5.50 10.37 -12.09
C LEU A 488 -5.43 10.29 -10.55
N VAL A 489 -4.63 9.34 -10.05
CA VAL A 489 -4.33 9.20 -8.62
C VAL A 489 -2.85 9.52 -8.39
N LEU A 490 -2.56 10.53 -7.59
CA LEU A 490 -1.21 10.95 -7.23
C LEU A 490 -1.00 10.74 -5.73
N ASN A 491 -0.15 9.78 -5.39
CA ASN A 491 0.22 9.48 -4.01
C ASN A 491 1.67 9.91 -3.80
N PHE A 492 1.95 10.77 -2.82
CA PHE A 492 3.33 11.22 -2.59
C PHE A 492 3.65 11.42 -1.11
N GLN A 493 4.93 11.61 -0.77
CA GLN A 493 5.39 11.76 0.61
C GLN A 493 6.42 12.89 0.73
N THR A 494 6.09 14.08 0.26
CA THR A 494 7.01 15.24 0.25
C THR A 494 6.35 16.45 0.89
N ARG A 495 7.16 17.41 1.39
CA ARG A 495 6.65 18.68 1.92
C ARG A 495 6.24 19.65 0.83
N ASN A 496 6.92 19.61 -0.31
CA ASN A 496 6.59 20.43 -1.47
C ASN A 496 6.38 19.48 -2.64
N TYR A 497 5.30 19.69 -3.38
CA TYR A 497 4.99 18.89 -4.55
C TYR A 497 4.53 19.78 -5.69
N THR A 498 5.15 19.59 -6.85
CA THR A 498 4.80 20.36 -8.05
C THR A 498 3.95 19.48 -8.94
N LEU A 499 2.74 19.93 -9.25
CA LEU A 499 1.90 19.22 -10.22
C LEU A 499 2.59 19.18 -11.60
N PRO A 500 2.55 18.03 -12.28
CA PRO A 500 3.20 17.87 -13.58
C PRO A 500 2.54 18.71 -14.68
N GLU A 501 3.35 19.37 -15.50
CA GLU A 501 2.89 20.18 -16.64
C GLU A 501 2.13 19.37 -17.70
N PHE A 502 2.39 18.07 -17.81
CA PHE A 502 1.67 17.21 -18.75
C PHE A 502 0.16 17.09 -18.45
N LEU A 503 -0.28 17.51 -17.25
CA LEU A 503 -1.70 17.58 -16.90
C LEU A 503 -2.48 18.43 -17.90
N GLU A 504 -1.90 19.51 -18.44
CA GLU A 504 -2.59 20.39 -19.39
C GLU A 504 -3.06 19.64 -20.66
N LYS A 505 -2.40 18.51 -20.98
CA LYS A 505 -2.68 17.71 -22.18
C LYS A 505 -3.67 16.57 -21.92
N MET A 506 -4.16 16.40 -20.68
CA MET A 506 -5.08 15.32 -20.29
C MET A 506 -6.55 15.75 -20.47
N ALA A 507 -6.97 16.04 -21.70
CA ALA A 507 -8.30 16.61 -21.98
C ALA A 507 -9.49 15.74 -21.49
N GLU A 508 -9.30 14.41 -21.40
CA GLU A 508 -10.34 13.46 -20.94
C GLU A 508 -10.41 13.30 -19.42
N LEU A 509 -9.55 13.98 -18.64
CA LEU A 509 -9.48 13.80 -17.19
C LEU A 509 -10.76 14.28 -16.51
N LYS A 510 -11.44 13.38 -15.79
CA LYS A 510 -12.69 13.60 -15.05
C LYS A 510 -12.51 13.66 -13.55
N VAL A 511 -11.58 12.88 -13.00
CA VAL A 511 -11.32 12.79 -11.56
C VAL A 511 -9.82 12.89 -11.28
N ILE A 512 -9.46 13.74 -10.32
CA ILE A 512 -8.09 13.81 -9.78
C ILE A 512 -8.11 13.61 -8.27
N ILE A 513 -7.32 12.65 -7.80
CA ILE A 513 -7.14 12.34 -6.39
C ILE A 513 -5.67 12.56 -6.06
N ILE A 514 -5.38 13.47 -5.14
CA ILE A 514 -4.02 13.79 -4.72
C ILE A 514 -3.92 13.60 -3.21
N THR A 515 -3.02 12.71 -2.79
CA THR A 515 -2.86 12.34 -1.39
C THR A 515 -1.40 12.39 -0.98
N ASN A 516 -1.12 13.19 0.06
CA ASN A 516 0.16 13.20 0.72
C ASN A 516 0.18 12.25 1.93
N TYR A 517 0.99 11.21 1.87
CA TYR A 517 1.19 10.25 2.96
C TYR A 517 2.37 10.59 3.88
N GLY A 518 3.03 11.72 3.64
CA GLY A 518 4.06 12.28 4.49
C GLY A 518 3.54 12.64 5.89
N PHE A 519 4.48 12.88 6.81
CA PHE A 519 4.16 13.25 8.19
C PHE A 519 3.58 14.66 8.28
N PHE A 520 4.10 15.59 7.49
CA PHE A 520 3.66 16.98 7.42
C PHE A 520 2.77 17.20 6.19
N PRO A 521 1.80 18.14 6.24
CA PRO A 521 1.08 18.58 5.06
C PRO A 521 2.04 19.06 3.96
N ALA A 522 1.63 18.92 2.71
CA ALA A 522 2.42 19.32 1.57
C ALA A 522 1.92 20.61 0.93
N GLU A 523 2.80 21.53 0.57
CA GLU A 523 2.47 22.66 -0.28
C GLU A 523 2.44 22.22 -1.74
N LEU A 524 1.26 22.36 -2.36
CA LEU A 524 1.05 22.00 -3.76
C LEU A 524 1.19 23.23 -4.65
N SER A 525 2.16 23.18 -5.56
CA SER A 525 2.32 24.18 -6.62
C SER A 525 1.74 23.68 -7.94
N ASN A 526 1.54 24.59 -8.90
CA ASN A 526 0.93 24.32 -10.19
C ASN A 526 -0.54 23.88 -10.14
N PHE A 527 -1.29 24.27 -9.10
CA PHE A 527 -2.72 23.98 -9.00
C PHE A 527 -3.54 24.59 -10.16
N GLN A 528 -3.07 25.70 -10.73
CA GLN A 528 -3.69 26.36 -11.88
C GLN A 528 -3.78 25.49 -13.14
N LEU A 529 -2.95 24.44 -13.27
CA LEU A 529 -3.00 23.51 -14.41
C LEU A 529 -4.35 22.77 -14.47
N LEU A 530 -5.02 22.56 -13.33
CA LEU A 530 -6.32 21.90 -13.32
C LEU A 530 -7.42 22.75 -13.98
N LYS A 531 -7.19 24.06 -14.15
CA LYS A 531 -8.14 25.00 -14.78
C LYS A 531 -8.20 24.86 -16.30
N SER A 532 -7.19 24.24 -16.93
CA SER A 532 -7.19 23.99 -18.38
C SER A 532 -7.94 22.71 -18.77
N LEU A 533 -8.44 21.95 -17.80
CA LEU A 533 -9.07 20.65 -18.01
C LEU A 533 -10.58 20.80 -18.22
N PRO A 534 -11.10 20.55 -19.44
CA PRO A 534 -12.50 20.85 -19.76
C PRO A 534 -13.51 19.85 -19.18
N ASN A 535 -13.07 18.63 -18.86
CA ASN A 535 -13.92 17.52 -18.41
C ASN A 535 -13.77 17.20 -16.92
N LEU A 536 -12.97 17.96 -16.18
CA LEU A 536 -12.67 17.68 -14.77
C LEU A 536 -13.91 17.93 -13.91
N LYS A 537 -14.44 16.88 -13.28
CA LYS A 537 -15.66 16.93 -12.46
C LYS A 537 -15.39 16.78 -10.97
N ARG A 538 -14.38 16.01 -10.57
CA ARG A 538 -14.10 15.71 -9.15
C ARG A 538 -12.65 16.02 -8.81
N ILE A 539 -12.45 16.81 -7.75
CA ILE A 539 -11.13 17.13 -7.20
C ILE A 539 -11.09 16.68 -5.75
N ARG A 540 -10.13 15.81 -5.44
CA ARG A 540 -9.85 15.38 -4.07
C ARG A 540 -8.41 15.70 -3.71
N LEU A 541 -8.24 16.37 -2.57
CA LEU A 541 -6.94 16.73 -2.02
C LEU A 541 -6.86 16.33 -0.55
N GLU A 542 -5.82 15.56 -0.20
CA GLU A 542 -5.64 15.04 1.15
C GLU A 542 -4.23 15.33 1.69
N LYS A 543 -4.17 15.90 2.91
CA LYS A 543 -2.94 16.37 3.58
C LYS A 543 -2.09 17.31 2.73
N ILE A 544 -2.77 18.16 1.98
CA ILE A 544 -2.16 19.14 1.09
C ILE A 544 -2.62 20.54 1.55
N SER A 545 -1.80 21.54 1.30
CA SER A 545 -2.15 22.95 1.40
C SER A 545 -2.01 23.54 0.01
N ILE A 546 -3.02 24.30 -0.41
CA ILE A 546 -3.06 25.00 -1.69
C ILE A 546 -3.06 26.52 -1.42
N PRO A 547 -2.38 27.32 -2.25
CA PRO A 547 -2.28 28.76 -2.02
C PRO A 547 -3.61 29.51 -2.21
N SER A 548 -4.46 29.10 -3.15
CA SER A 548 -5.82 29.64 -3.33
C SER A 548 -6.65 28.76 -4.28
N LEU A 549 -7.95 28.62 -4.00
CA LEU A 549 -8.90 28.02 -4.95
C LEU A 549 -9.36 29.02 -6.03
N CYS A 550 -9.45 30.32 -5.68
CA CYS A 550 -10.27 31.29 -6.40
C CYS A 550 -9.49 32.45 -7.07
N ASN A 551 -8.16 32.55 -6.89
CA ASN A 551 -7.37 33.72 -7.34
C ASN A 551 -6.86 33.68 -8.80
N ALA A 552 -7.60 33.13 -9.77
CA ALA A 552 -7.13 33.15 -11.19
C ALA A 552 -8.26 33.39 -12.21
N PRO A 553 -7.96 33.94 -13.39
CA PRO A 553 -8.94 34.46 -14.35
C PRO A 553 -9.76 33.40 -15.12
N VAL A 554 -9.42 32.10 -15.02
CA VAL A 554 -10.11 31.02 -15.76
C VAL A 554 -10.97 30.16 -14.81
N PRO A 555 -12.28 29.99 -15.10
CA PRO A 555 -13.20 29.24 -14.26
C PRO A 555 -13.11 27.71 -14.44
N LEU A 556 -13.29 26.97 -13.34
CA LEU A 556 -13.43 25.50 -13.29
C LEU A 556 -14.89 25.11 -13.60
N ARG A 557 -15.28 25.26 -14.86
CA ARG A 557 -16.70 25.17 -15.28
C ARG A 557 -17.35 23.79 -15.10
N SER A 558 -16.58 22.71 -15.18
CA SER A 558 -17.08 21.34 -15.15
C SER A 558 -17.05 20.69 -13.77
N VAL A 559 -16.39 21.32 -12.79
CA VAL A 559 -16.18 20.72 -11.46
C VAL A 559 -17.50 20.68 -10.71
N LYS A 560 -17.91 19.46 -10.32
CA LYS A 560 -19.13 19.16 -9.58
C LYS A 560 -18.87 18.88 -8.10
N LYS A 561 -17.71 18.33 -7.76
CA LYS A 561 -17.37 17.95 -6.38
C LYS A 561 -15.94 18.33 -6.00
N ILE A 562 -15.79 18.97 -4.83
CA ILE A 562 -14.49 19.27 -4.22
C ILE A 562 -14.44 18.64 -2.83
N SER A 563 -13.42 17.81 -2.61
CA SER A 563 -13.18 17.05 -1.38
C SER A 563 -11.82 17.46 -0.79
N LEU A 564 -11.81 18.11 0.38
CA LEU A 564 -10.61 18.63 1.05
C LEU A 564 -10.43 17.97 2.42
N PHE A 565 -9.41 17.14 2.57
CA PHE A 565 -9.09 16.42 3.80
C PHE A 565 -7.74 16.95 4.32
N MET A 566 -7.74 18.09 5.03
CA MET A 566 -6.54 18.94 5.18
C MET A 566 -6.34 19.45 6.59
N ARG A 567 -5.09 19.71 7.00
CA ARG A 567 -4.79 20.34 8.31
C ARG A 567 -4.98 21.87 8.27
N ASN A 568 -4.64 22.52 7.15
CA ASN A 568 -4.67 23.98 6.96
C ASN A 568 -5.22 24.37 5.55
N ILE A 569 -6.42 24.97 5.48
CA ILE A 569 -7.08 25.52 4.27
C ILE A 569 -7.43 27.01 4.39
N GLY A 570 -7.15 27.66 5.52
CA GLY A 570 -7.53 29.05 5.77
C GLY A 570 -6.98 30.00 4.70
N GLN A 571 -5.77 29.75 4.19
CA GLN A 571 -5.21 30.51 3.06
C GLN A 571 -5.92 30.21 1.73
N ALA A 572 -6.34 28.96 1.50
CA ALA A 572 -7.04 28.53 0.28
C ALA A 572 -8.40 29.23 0.10
N PHE A 573 -9.06 29.49 1.23
CA PHE A 573 -10.36 30.16 1.34
C PHE A 573 -10.27 31.66 1.65
N GLY A 574 -9.06 32.21 1.77
CA GLY A 574 -8.86 33.64 2.03
C GLY A 574 -9.55 34.52 0.99
N ASN A 575 -9.98 35.71 1.42
CA ASN A 575 -10.83 36.62 0.65
C ASN A 575 -10.36 36.77 -0.81
N SER A 576 -11.13 36.22 -1.74
CA SER A 576 -10.98 36.46 -3.17
C SER A 576 -11.62 37.79 -3.53
N THR A 577 -10.94 38.59 -4.34
CA THR A 577 -11.45 39.86 -4.88
C THR A 577 -12.35 39.68 -6.11
N ILE A 578 -12.55 38.43 -6.55
CA ILE A 578 -13.29 38.03 -7.76
C ILE A 578 -14.62 37.37 -7.35
N GLN A 579 -15.68 37.60 -8.12
CA GLN A 579 -16.96 36.88 -7.99
C GLN A 579 -16.73 35.38 -8.26
N VAL A 580 -16.85 34.54 -7.22
CA VAL A 580 -16.46 33.13 -7.27
C VAL A 580 -17.55 32.25 -7.91
N SER A 581 -18.80 32.72 -7.93
CA SER A 581 -19.91 32.09 -8.64
C SER A 581 -19.60 31.86 -10.13
N ASP A 582 -18.84 32.75 -10.77
CA ASP A 582 -18.36 32.59 -12.15
C ASP A 582 -17.25 31.55 -12.27
N SER A 583 -16.48 31.32 -11.19
CA SER A 583 -15.32 30.43 -11.16
C SER A 583 -15.70 28.96 -10.99
N LEU A 584 -16.80 28.65 -10.30
CA LEU A 584 -17.26 27.29 -9.99
C LEU A 584 -18.77 27.12 -10.22
N PRO A 585 -19.28 27.37 -11.45
CA PRO A 585 -20.72 27.47 -11.73
C PRO A 585 -21.49 26.15 -11.65
N SER A 586 -20.80 25.00 -11.70
CA SER A 586 -21.41 23.66 -11.70
C SER A 586 -21.19 22.89 -10.40
N LEU A 587 -20.66 23.55 -9.36
CA LEU A 587 -20.28 22.89 -8.13
C LEU A 587 -21.52 22.51 -7.32
N MET A 588 -21.69 21.21 -7.07
CA MET A 588 -22.85 20.62 -6.41
C MET A 588 -22.52 20.10 -5.01
N GLU A 589 -21.28 19.66 -4.77
CA GLU A 589 -20.87 19.06 -3.50
C GLU A 589 -19.52 19.58 -3.00
N ILE A 590 -19.48 20.00 -1.73
CA ILE A 590 -18.25 20.32 -1.02
C ILE A 590 -18.16 19.49 0.25
N ASN A 591 -17.04 18.77 0.40
CA ASN A 591 -16.69 18.05 1.61
C ASN A 591 -15.37 18.60 2.17
N ILE A 592 -15.38 19.01 3.42
CA ILE A 592 -14.20 19.46 4.17
C ILE A 592 -14.09 18.62 5.44
N ASP A 593 -12.93 18.02 5.68
CA ASP A 593 -12.68 17.22 6.88
C ASP A 593 -11.31 17.53 7.50
N TYR A 594 -11.25 17.49 8.84
CA TYR A 594 -10.05 17.68 9.67
C TYR A 594 -9.31 19.02 9.54
N CYS A 595 -10.00 20.09 9.12
CA CYS A 595 -9.39 21.42 9.03
C CYS A 595 -9.19 22.09 10.40
N ASN A 596 -7.97 22.60 10.66
CA ASN A 596 -7.60 23.21 11.95
C ASN A 596 -7.39 24.73 11.89
N ASP A 597 -7.61 25.38 10.74
CA ASP A 597 -7.48 26.83 10.55
C ASP A 597 -8.70 27.48 9.87
N LEU A 598 -9.74 26.70 9.57
CA LEU A 598 -11.04 27.22 9.16
C LEU A 598 -11.77 27.75 10.38
N VAL A 599 -11.71 29.08 10.56
CA VAL A 599 -12.40 29.79 11.66
C VAL A 599 -13.82 30.18 11.24
N GLU A 600 -13.98 30.66 10.01
CA GLU A 600 -15.27 31.05 9.44
C GLU A 600 -15.41 30.46 8.04
N LEU A 601 -16.63 30.13 7.66
CA LEU A 601 -16.94 29.71 6.30
C LEU A 601 -16.94 30.95 5.38
N PRO A 602 -16.20 30.95 4.26
CA PRO A 602 -16.08 32.12 3.40
C PRO A 602 -17.41 32.49 2.73
N THR A 603 -17.69 33.79 2.67
CA THR A 603 -18.94 34.34 2.12
C THR A 603 -19.16 34.00 0.65
N TRP A 604 -18.09 33.85 -0.14
CA TRP A 604 -18.21 33.48 -1.55
C TRP A 604 -18.89 32.13 -1.76
N LEU A 605 -18.79 31.21 -0.78
CA LEU A 605 -19.43 29.92 -0.88
C LEU A 605 -20.96 30.05 -0.97
N CYS A 606 -21.50 31.09 -0.34
CA CYS A 606 -22.92 31.44 -0.36
C CYS A 606 -23.40 31.93 -1.74
N GLU A 607 -22.49 32.21 -2.68
CA GLU A 607 -22.80 32.62 -4.05
C GLU A 607 -22.90 31.42 -5.02
N VAL A 608 -22.51 30.21 -4.58
CA VAL A 608 -22.56 28.98 -5.38
C VAL A 608 -23.97 28.37 -5.31
N LEU A 609 -24.91 28.96 -6.05
CA LEU A 609 -26.33 28.58 -6.02
C LEU A 609 -26.61 27.14 -6.50
N SER A 610 -25.67 26.51 -7.20
CA SER A 610 -25.75 25.11 -7.65
C SER A 610 -25.48 24.09 -6.53
N LEU A 611 -25.04 24.54 -5.34
CA LEU A 611 -24.62 23.63 -4.27
C LEU A 611 -25.81 22.88 -3.67
N GLU A 612 -25.74 21.54 -3.70
CA GLU A 612 -26.74 20.61 -3.17
C GLU A 612 -26.27 19.98 -1.84
N LYS A 613 -24.96 19.80 -1.65
CA LYS A 613 -24.40 19.15 -0.47
C LYS A 613 -23.21 19.92 0.10
N LEU A 614 -23.28 20.25 1.38
CA LEU A 614 -22.18 20.85 2.13
C LEU A 614 -21.92 20.04 3.40
N SER A 615 -20.75 19.42 3.49
CA SER A 615 -20.31 18.67 4.67
C SER A 615 -18.99 19.22 5.19
N ILE A 616 -18.97 19.71 6.43
CA ILE A 616 -17.77 20.13 7.14
C ILE A 616 -17.68 19.32 8.44
N THR A 617 -16.64 18.50 8.56
CA THR A 617 -16.47 17.57 9.68
C THR A 617 -15.11 17.71 10.35
N ASN A 618 -15.04 17.45 11.66
CA ASN A 618 -13.82 17.54 12.47
C ASN A 618 -13.05 18.88 12.30
N CYS A 619 -13.78 19.97 12.03
CA CYS A 619 -13.22 21.32 11.90
C CYS A 619 -13.45 22.09 13.21
N HIS A 620 -12.60 21.83 14.20
CA HIS A 620 -12.87 22.22 15.58
C HIS A 620 -12.91 23.73 15.82
N LYS A 621 -12.18 24.52 15.01
CA LYS A 621 -12.11 25.99 15.11
C LYS A 621 -13.20 26.74 14.35
N LEU A 622 -14.04 26.04 13.59
CA LEU A 622 -15.13 26.69 12.89
C LEU A 622 -16.11 27.24 13.93
N SER A 623 -16.12 28.56 14.11
CA SER A 623 -16.87 29.24 15.16
C SER A 623 -18.16 29.89 14.65
N ALA A 624 -18.19 30.31 13.39
CA ALA A 624 -19.34 31.00 12.81
C ALA A 624 -19.60 30.61 11.35
N LEU A 625 -20.87 30.74 10.95
CA LEU A 625 -21.33 30.61 9.56
C LEU A 625 -21.82 31.97 9.06
N PRO A 626 -21.60 32.32 7.78
CA PRO A 626 -22.10 33.55 7.20
C PRO A 626 -23.63 33.53 7.08
N GLU A 627 -24.28 34.67 7.30
CA GLU A 627 -25.72 34.86 7.03
C GLU A 627 -26.09 34.63 5.56
N GLY A 628 -25.11 34.65 4.65
CA GLY A 628 -25.33 34.29 3.26
C GLY A 628 -25.70 32.81 3.07
N ILE A 629 -25.51 31.91 4.04
CA ILE A 629 -25.75 30.47 3.86
C ILE A 629 -27.18 30.17 3.41
N GLY A 630 -28.16 30.97 3.84
CA GLY A 630 -29.56 30.83 3.40
C GLY A 630 -29.78 31.07 1.90
N ASN A 631 -28.82 31.67 1.19
CA ASN A 631 -28.89 31.86 -0.26
C ASN A 631 -28.72 30.54 -1.04
N LEU A 632 -28.22 29.49 -0.39
CA LEU A 632 -28.03 28.17 -1.00
C LEU A 632 -29.36 27.41 -1.13
N VAL A 633 -30.30 27.96 -1.90
CA VAL A 633 -31.68 27.47 -2.02
C VAL A 633 -31.80 26.05 -2.58
N ASN A 634 -30.74 25.54 -3.22
CA ASN A 634 -30.67 24.16 -3.72
C ASN A 634 -30.06 23.17 -2.72
N LEU A 635 -29.64 23.63 -1.53
CA LEU A 635 -28.98 22.79 -0.54
C LEU A 635 -29.95 21.76 0.03
N GLU A 636 -29.56 20.50 -0.11
CA GLU A 636 -30.30 19.32 0.27
C GLU A 636 -29.73 18.64 1.53
N VAL A 637 -28.40 18.66 1.67
CA VAL A 637 -27.68 18.09 2.82
C VAL A 637 -26.72 19.12 3.40
N LEU A 638 -26.88 19.41 4.69
CA LEU A 638 -26.01 20.29 5.46
C LEU A 638 -25.47 19.55 6.68
N ARG A 639 -24.16 19.33 6.71
CA ARG A 639 -23.49 18.66 7.84
C ARG A 639 -22.39 19.53 8.42
N PHE A 640 -22.49 19.81 9.70
CA PHE A 640 -21.44 20.33 10.57
C PHE A 640 -21.22 19.33 11.70
N ARG A 641 -20.25 18.43 11.56
CA ARG A 641 -20.02 17.41 12.61
C ARG A 641 -18.71 17.64 13.33
N SER A 642 -18.71 17.53 14.66
CA SER A 642 -17.52 17.79 15.49
C SER A 642 -16.90 19.18 15.25
N CYS A 643 -17.73 20.17 14.88
CA CYS A 643 -17.34 21.58 14.82
C CYS A 643 -17.58 22.18 16.21
N THR A 644 -16.63 21.96 17.12
CA THR A 644 -16.82 22.14 18.56
C THR A 644 -16.99 23.60 18.99
N GLU A 645 -16.41 24.55 18.25
CA GLU A 645 -16.50 25.99 18.52
C GLU A 645 -17.69 26.66 17.83
N LEU A 646 -18.45 25.94 16.98
CA LEU A 646 -19.59 26.51 16.26
C LEU A 646 -20.68 26.90 17.26
N SER A 647 -20.93 28.19 17.42
CA SER A 647 -21.79 28.71 18.50
C SER A 647 -23.27 28.74 18.15
N GLU A 648 -23.60 28.98 16.88
CA GLU A 648 -24.99 29.13 16.43
C GLU A 648 -25.15 28.84 14.94
N LEU A 649 -26.40 28.57 14.54
CA LEU A 649 -26.81 28.54 13.14
C LEU A 649 -27.45 29.90 12.80
N PRO A 650 -27.13 30.51 11.65
CA PRO A 650 -27.59 31.84 11.27
C PRO A 650 -29.11 31.87 11.02
N GLU A 651 -29.75 33.03 11.19
CA GLU A 651 -31.20 33.17 11.04
C GLU A 651 -31.68 32.85 9.61
N SER A 652 -30.84 33.16 8.63
CA SER A 652 -31.04 32.86 7.21
C SER A 652 -31.28 31.39 6.89
N ILE A 653 -30.96 30.45 7.79
CA ILE A 653 -31.14 29.00 7.58
C ILE A 653 -32.58 28.63 7.23
N ARG A 654 -33.59 29.40 7.66
CA ARG A 654 -35.01 29.24 7.27
C ARG A 654 -35.25 29.19 5.76
N SER A 655 -34.35 29.79 4.99
CA SER A 655 -34.47 29.94 3.53
C SER A 655 -34.05 28.67 2.78
N LEU A 656 -33.47 27.68 3.48
CA LEU A 656 -33.02 26.40 2.90
C LEU A 656 -34.19 25.44 2.70
N HIS A 657 -35.12 25.80 1.81
CA HIS A 657 -36.37 25.08 1.64
C HIS A 657 -36.21 23.66 1.07
N LYS A 658 -35.10 23.29 0.43
CA LYS A 658 -34.84 21.92 -0.06
C LYS A 658 -34.09 21.02 0.93
N LEU A 659 -33.67 21.58 2.07
CA LEU A 659 -32.84 20.86 3.04
C LEU A 659 -33.63 19.69 3.63
N HIS A 660 -33.14 18.47 3.42
CA HIS A 660 -33.77 17.26 3.96
C HIS A 660 -32.92 16.57 5.03
N ILE A 661 -31.61 16.86 5.11
CA ILE A 661 -30.72 16.37 6.18
C ILE A 661 -29.96 17.56 6.78
N LEU A 662 -30.11 17.74 8.10
CA LEU A 662 -29.28 18.61 8.92
C LEU A 662 -28.57 17.79 9.99
N ASP A 663 -27.24 17.82 10.01
CA ASP A 663 -26.42 17.15 11.02
C ASP A 663 -25.50 18.15 11.70
N ILE A 664 -25.73 18.39 12.98
CA ILE A 664 -24.92 19.25 13.85
C ILE A 664 -24.33 18.45 15.03
N SER A 665 -24.13 17.15 14.84
CA SER A 665 -23.62 16.26 15.89
C SER A 665 -22.23 16.70 16.37
N ASP A 666 -21.98 16.56 17.67
CA ASP A 666 -20.75 16.98 18.35
C ASP A 666 -20.40 18.48 18.17
N CYS A 667 -21.37 19.34 17.83
CA CYS A 667 -21.22 20.80 17.88
C CYS A 667 -21.49 21.32 19.29
N LEU A 668 -20.50 21.19 20.16
CA LEU A 668 -20.65 21.37 21.61
C LEU A 668 -20.99 22.82 22.03
N SER A 669 -20.69 23.81 21.21
CA SER A 669 -20.97 25.23 21.50
C SER A 669 -22.36 25.69 21.06
N ILE A 670 -23.13 24.86 20.34
CA ILE A 670 -24.54 25.15 20.02
C ILE A 670 -25.39 24.86 21.25
N ILE A 671 -25.66 25.89 22.04
CA ILE A 671 -26.46 25.80 23.28
C ILE A 671 -27.96 25.88 22.96
N TRP A 672 -28.33 26.68 21.96
CA TRP A 672 -29.72 26.92 21.57
C TRP A 672 -29.91 26.62 20.09
N LEU A 673 -30.97 25.87 19.77
CA LEU A 673 -31.45 25.79 18.40
C LEU A 673 -32.22 27.05 18.04
N SER A 674 -31.88 27.64 16.90
CA SER A 674 -32.64 28.75 16.32
C SER A 674 -34.10 28.35 16.12
N LYS A 675 -35.03 29.25 16.49
CA LYS A 675 -36.48 29.08 16.24
C LYS A 675 -36.80 28.84 14.76
N HIS A 676 -35.91 29.29 13.87
CA HIS A 676 -36.03 29.17 12.42
C HIS A 676 -35.82 27.74 11.90
N ILE A 677 -35.29 26.82 12.72
CA ILE A 677 -35.24 25.40 12.34
C ILE A 677 -36.65 24.83 12.13
N GLY A 678 -37.66 25.33 12.86
CA GLY A 678 -39.06 24.98 12.65
C GLY A 678 -39.64 25.42 11.31
N GLU A 679 -38.95 26.29 10.57
CA GLU A 679 -39.34 26.80 9.25
C GLU A 679 -38.77 25.94 8.10
N LEU A 680 -37.97 24.92 8.41
CA LEU A 680 -37.40 23.98 7.43
C LEU A 680 -38.43 22.90 7.03
N HIS A 681 -39.38 23.26 6.17
CA HIS A 681 -40.54 22.40 5.83
C HIS A 681 -40.22 21.04 5.20
N ASN A 682 -39.05 20.87 4.56
CA ASN A 682 -38.64 19.62 3.90
C ASN A 682 -37.63 18.79 4.71
N LEU A 683 -37.30 19.22 5.94
CA LEU A 683 -36.34 18.53 6.79
C LEU A 683 -36.89 17.14 7.19
N LYS A 684 -36.17 16.08 6.82
CA LYS A 684 -36.53 14.68 7.13
C LYS A 684 -35.70 14.11 8.26
N GLU A 685 -34.42 14.48 8.32
CA GLU A 685 -33.48 14.00 9.32
C GLU A 685 -32.77 15.17 10.01
N LEU A 686 -32.82 15.19 11.34
CA LEU A 686 -32.08 16.10 12.20
C LEU A 686 -31.19 15.30 13.15
N HIS A 687 -29.87 15.44 13.02
CA HIS A 687 -28.89 14.74 13.85
C HIS A 687 -28.19 15.73 14.78
N MET A 688 -28.22 15.44 16.08
CA MET A 688 -27.66 16.31 17.15
C MET A 688 -26.99 15.50 18.26
N LYS A 689 -26.38 14.37 17.90
CA LYS A 689 -25.78 13.48 18.90
C LYS A 689 -24.51 14.12 19.45
N SER A 690 -24.31 14.02 20.76
CA SER A 690 -23.00 14.27 21.40
C SER A 690 -22.43 12.93 21.88
N ALA A 691 -21.17 12.66 21.52
CA ALA A 691 -20.44 11.44 21.88
C ALA A 691 -19.92 11.44 23.32
#